data_AF-A0A7C0U809-F1
#
_entry.id   AF-A0A7C0U809-F1
#
_cell.length_a   1.000
_cell.length_b   1.000
_cell.length_c   1.000
_cell.angle_alpha   90.00
_cell.angle_beta   90.00
_cell.angle_gamma   90.00
#
_symmetry.space_group_name_H-M   'P 1'
#
loop_
_entity.id
_entity.type
_entity.pdbx_description
1 polymer ?
#
loop_
_entity_poly.entity_id
_entity_poly.type
_entity_poly.pdbx_seq_one_letter_code
_entity_poly.pdbx_strand_id
1 'polypeptide(L)'
;MSSAWILKTPQMREAGKEILLREALVAHMRSTRDRQILASIAGDERPLEDLLSFFASFYVYNYQGLRLFGPDSESSSPDRKTDLEREERRQLELEIRQLLGNTFREEVDIARLVSEFFVTVCDELGLSASVPQPPDRLCDLVVEFLSKIPSDYSPNASIDFINAITGWGAEFRRDLYAKASGLKESALTLRDELIREHEEEIIEISTLKRGIVRIRGQLTYLTAPLRAEDLLPDVLDSIVKSAWENICARGQRLAALKIAHGIRISFLDFVEEYVDTPTTLERMEQELGKKASEAFGQALIDNPGLAHSIISAFVGLPEEDVKAALRQKGLRDPVELGRALMETEHEESVSEQKEPEISKEELENIERSMRMLEKIEKALNGPVKGMLRARGLRAAELEKIGIDLLTKDESTLVGIEKQVLAELRKKVRVPPPDEMQRLIDLRARVQSGEIGGLEATSATEMIQRRVHSEAVNSLRLDLVWHLIIGVMTNVARVVETYLRSKHDLLRIRAVLKSIYEETEMELQYLREEILIDLLSLRIYEMKCVHPELDAPTVCAWLHARLSNKSLTAAKDELLSTPSPVYEGIVEASLALDRLEFNNYAIAYDVMHRFLTRQRLAKARREELALEDKRREQEMLLQRRKSLDVLNFIYTKAHTVFRVIGRVGTRGLEWGPSDDMKCANLLAFYIQTNRGRPVCKQCGATPKDGVCPDHGRVYMGVADDMDNLSVFVMRA
;
A
#
# COMPACT_ATOMS: atom_id res chain seq x y z
N MET A 1 12.65 15.55 3.48
CA MET A 1 11.84 15.97 2.31
C MET A 1 10.36 15.97 2.68
N SER A 2 9.64 17.04 2.33
CA SER A 2 8.19 17.13 2.52
C SER A 2 7.51 16.11 1.59
N SER A 3 6.77 15.16 2.15
CA SER A 3 5.99 14.15 1.41
C SER A 3 4.68 14.69 0.81
N ALA A 4 4.50 16.02 0.80
CA ALA A 4 3.25 16.65 0.43
C ALA A 4 3.26 17.10 -1.04
N TRP A 5 2.45 16.42 -1.86
CA TRP A 5 2.10 16.84 -3.22
C TRP A 5 1.49 18.25 -3.23
N ILE A 6 2.01 19.11 -4.10
CA ILE A 6 1.41 20.39 -4.50
C ILE A 6 0.37 20.14 -5.59
N LEU A 7 0.77 19.48 -6.67
CA LEU A 7 -0.08 19.18 -7.81
C LEU A 7 -0.77 17.84 -7.63
N LYS A 8 -1.80 17.82 -6.78
CA LYS A 8 -2.63 16.62 -6.59
C LYS A 8 -3.64 16.49 -7.72
N THR A 9 -3.70 15.30 -8.32
CA THR A 9 -4.83 14.94 -9.18
C THR A 9 -6.13 14.90 -8.38
N PRO A 10 -7.30 15.14 -8.98
CA PRO A 10 -8.60 14.99 -8.30
C PRO A 10 -8.70 13.66 -7.54
N GLN A 11 -8.19 12.61 -8.19
CA GLN A 11 -8.09 11.27 -7.65
C GLN A 11 -7.24 11.18 -6.38
N MET A 12 -6.08 11.83 -6.34
CA MET A 12 -5.23 11.88 -5.15
C MET A 12 -5.84 12.73 -4.01
N ARG A 13 -6.83 13.59 -4.31
CA ARG A 13 -7.55 14.39 -3.30
C ARG A 13 -8.70 13.61 -2.67
N GLU A 14 -9.38 12.77 -3.45
CA GLU A 14 -10.66 12.15 -3.06
C GLU A 14 -10.55 10.67 -2.64
N ALA A 15 -9.51 9.95 -3.07
CA ALA A 15 -9.45 8.49 -2.90
C ALA A 15 -8.90 8.02 -1.54
N GLY A 16 -9.41 6.88 -1.06
CA GLY A 16 -8.64 5.99 -0.20
C GLY A 16 -7.37 5.55 -0.94
N LYS A 17 -6.21 5.66 -0.29
CA LYS A 17 -4.85 5.61 -0.88
C LYS A 17 -4.51 4.36 -1.71
N GLU A 18 -5.41 3.38 -1.82
CA GLU A 18 -5.15 2.06 -2.41
C GLU A 18 -6.00 1.76 -3.66
N ILE A 19 -6.98 2.60 -4.01
CA ILE A 19 -7.88 2.34 -5.16
C ILE A 19 -7.16 2.55 -6.51
N LEU A 20 -6.28 3.56 -6.59
CA LEU A 20 -5.57 3.91 -7.82
C LEU A 20 -4.12 3.52 -7.70
N LEU A 21 -3.81 2.39 -8.31
CA LEU A 21 -2.59 1.67 -8.01
C LEU A 21 -1.33 2.39 -8.52
N ARG A 22 -1.37 3.07 -9.67
CA ARG A 22 -0.22 3.83 -10.18
C ARG A 22 0.18 4.95 -9.21
N GLU A 23 -0.81 5.72 -8.78
CA GLU A 23 -0.66 6.80 -7.80
C GLU A 23 -0.28 6.25 -6.41
N ALA A 24 -0.84 5.12 -5.99
CA ALA A 24 -0.52 4.46 -4.74
C ALA A 24 0.93 3.98 -4.71
N LEU A 25 1.36 3.26 -5.75
CA LEU A 25 2.74 2.78 -5.90
C LEU A 25 3.71 3.96 -5.82
N VAL A 26 3.47 5.02 -6.58
CA VAL A 26 4.32 6.22 -6.55
C VAL A 26 4.29 6.93 -5.19
N ALA A 27 3.13 7.04 -4.54
CA ALA A 27 3.04 7.64 -3.20
C ALA A 27 3.86 6.85 -2.16
N HIS A 28 3.88 5.53 -2.26
CA HIS A 28 4.72 4.67 -1.42
C HIS A 28 6.20 4.76 -1.82
N MET A 29 6.55 4.87 -3.10
CA MET A 29 7.92 5.16 -3.55
C MET A 29 8.43 6.52 -3.04
N ARG A 30 7.55 7.51 -2.86
CA ARG A 30 7.87 8.82 -2.25
C ARG A 30 7.96 8.80 -0.72
N SER A 31 7.43 7.77 -0.07
CA SER A 31 7.38 7.68 1.40
C SER A 31 8.78 7.46 1.97
N THR A 32 9.24 8.38 2.83
CA THR A 32 10.55 8.26 3.48
C THR A 32 10.68 6.98 4.31
N ARG A 33 9.59 6.58 4.97
CA ARG A 33 9.53 5.32 5.73
C ARG A 33 9.76 4.12 4.82
N ASP A 34 9.07 4.09 3.68
CA ASP A 34 9.08 2.92 2.81
C ASP A 34 10.43 2.82 2.08
N ARG A 35 11.03 3.98 1.73
CA ARG A 35 12.41 4.05 1.22
C ARG A 35 13.43 3.51 2.20
N GLN A 36 13.34 3.85 3.49
CA GLN A 36 14.25 3.30 4.51
C GLN A 36 14.13 1.78 4.61
N ILE A 37 12.90 1.25 4.54
CA ILE A 37 12.67 -0.19 4.54
C ILE A 37 13.22 -0.83 3.26
N LEU A 38 12.94 -0.25 2.09
CA LEU A 38 13.47 -0.71 0.80
C LEU A 38 15.00 -0.70 0.78
N ALA A 39 15.64 0.38 1.22
CA ALA A 39 17.10 0.48 1.28
C ALA A 39 17.71 -0.61 2.18
N SER A 40 17.04 -0.95 3.30
CA SER A 40 17.50 -2.01 4.19
C SER A 40 17.40 -3.43 3.60
N ILE A 41 16.58 -3.61 2.55
CA ILE A 41 16.33 -4.91 1.91
C ILE A 41 17.06 -5.01 0.56
N ALA A 42 17.07 -3.93 -0.23
CA ALA A 42 17.59 -3.89 -1.60
C ALA A 42 19.12 -3.88 -1.65
N GLY A 43 19.76 -3.21 -0.68
CA GLY A 43 21.22 -3.15 -0.49
C GLY A 43 22.00 -2.35 -1.53
N ASP A 44 21.66 -2.50 -2.82
CA ASP A 44 22.52 -2.13 -3.95
C ASP A 44 21.81 -1.29 -5.03
N GLU A 45 22.60 -0.62 -5.87
CA GLU A 45 22.17 0.02 -7.11
C GLU A 45 21.63 -1.05 -8.09
N ARG A 46 20.49 -0.76 -8.71
CA ARG A 46 19.84 -1.67 -9.67
C ARG A 46 19.29 -0.90 -10.87
N PRO A 47 19.17 -1.55 -12.04
CA PRO A 47 18.46 -0.96 -13.17
C PRO A 47 17.01 -0.58 -12.79
N LEU A 48 16.42 0.41 -13.48
CA LEU A 48 15.11 0.94 -13.09
C LEU A 48 14.00 -0.11 -13.09
N GLU A 49 13.97 -0.98 -14.10
CA GLU A 49 12.98 -2.05 -14.19
C GLU A 49 13.06 -3.03 -13.01
N ASP A 50 14.27 -3.31 -12.53
CA ASP A 50 14.51 -4.13 -11.35
C ASP A 50 14.08 -3.42 -10.07
N LEU A 51 14.31 -2.11 -9.97
CA LEU A 51 13.80 -1.30 -8.85
C LEU A 51 12.28 -1.31 -8.81
N LEU A 52 11.62 -1.19 -9.97
CA LEU A 52 10.15 -1.23 -10.07
C LEU A 52 9.59 -2.61 -9.74
N SER A 53 10.20 -3.68 -10.24
CA SER A 53 9.83 -5.07 -9.93
C SER A 53 9.98 -5.39 -8.45
N PHE A 54 11.10 -4.95 -7.86
CA PHE A 54 11.37 -5.08 -6.44
C PHE A 54 10.37 -4.26 -5.59
N PHE A 55 10.05 -3.05 -6.04
CA PHE A 55 9.06 -2.23 -5.37
C PHE A 55 7.64 -2.82 -5.44
N ALA A 56 7.25 -3.35 -6.59
CA ALA A 56 5.98 -4.05 -6.77
C ALA A 56 5.90 -5.30 -5.87
N SER A 57 6.98 -6.08 -5.76
CA SER A 57 7.03 -7.23 -4.85
C SER A 57 6.93 -6.80 -3.38
N PHE A 58 7.62 -5.72 -3.01
CA PHE A 58 7.51 -5.10 -1.70
C PHE A 58 6.08 -4.64 -1.40
N TYR A 59 5.41 -4.04 -2.37
CA TYR A 59 4.03 -3.56 -2.23
C TYR A 59 3.05 -4.72 -2.02
N VAL A 60 3.12 -5.74 -2.88
CA VAL A 60 2.28 -6.95 -2.82
C VAL A 60 2.49 -7.72 -1.51
N TYR A 61 3.72 -7.82 -1.04
CA TYR A 61 4.05 -8.54 0.19
C TYR A 61 3.66 -7.77 1.47
N ASN A 62 3.99 -6.48 1.57
CA ASN A 62 3.86 -5.74 2.83
C ASN A 62 2.51 -5.03 2.99
N TYR A 63 1.93 -4.51 1.91
CA TYR A 63 0.64 -3.80 1.98
C TYR A 63 -0.51 -4.71 1.60
N GLN A 64 -0.33 -5.54 0.58
CA GLN A 64 -1.37 -6.47 0.17
C GLN A 64 -1.32 -7.79 0.94
N GLY A 65 -0.30 -8.02 1.77
CA GLY A 65 -0.22 -9.18 2.66
C GLY A 65 -0.21 -10.51 1.92
N LEU A 66 0.26 -10.53 0.67
CA LEU A 66 0.37 -11.76 -0.10
C LEU A 66 1.54 -12.59 0.44
N ARG A 67 1.29 -13.89 0.61
CA ARG A 67 2.27 -14.88 1.06
C ARG A 67 2.32 -16.01 0.05
N LEU A 68 3.51 -16.49 -0.25
CA LEU A 68 3.72 -17.56 -1.22
C LEU A 68 3.54 -18.91 -0.58
N PHE A 69 4.01 -19.08 0.66
CA PHE A 69 3.96 -20.34 1.37
C PHE A 69 2.85 -20.34 2.43
N GLY A 70 2.32 -21.53 2.72
CA GLY A 70 1.24 -21.70 3.69
C GLY A 70 1.70 -21.54 5.15
N PRO A 71 0.75 -21.42 6.10
CA PRO A 71 1.07 -21.37 7.53
C PRO A 71 1.76 -22.66 8.03
N ASP A 72 1.54 -23.80 7.35
CA ASP A 72 2.15 -25.09 7.71
C ASP A 72 3.67 -25.14 7.44
N SER A 73 4.21 -24.21 6.64
CA SER A 73 5.66 -24.03 6.44
C SER A 73 6.31 -23.09 7.45
N GLU A 74 5.54 -22.43 8.33
CA GLU A 74 6.12 -21.60 9.40
C GLU A 74 6.79 -22.48 10.45
N SER A 75 8.12 -22.60 10.37
CA SER A 75 8.90 -23.21 11.44
C SER A 75 8.82 -22.37 12.74
N SER A 76 8.86 -23.02 13.90
CA SER A 76 8.71 -22.39 15.22
C SER A 76 9.91 -21.55 15.67
N SER A 77 11.04 -21.58 14.96
CA SER A 77 12.24 -20.80 15.29
C SER A 77 12.26 -19.44 14.59
N PRO A 78 12.62 -18.34 15.29
CA PRO A 78 12.61 -16.98 14.73
C PRO A 78 13.56 -16.80 13.54
N ASP A 79 14.76 -17.38 13.56
CA ASP A 79 15.74 -17.22 12.46
C ASP A 79 15.23 -17.79 11.13
N ARG A 80 14.63 -18.98 11.17
CA ARG A 80 14.03 -19.62 9.98
C ARG A 80 12.80 -18.87 9.47
N LYS A 81 12.08 -18.13 10.33
CA LYS A 81 10.99 -17.25 9.87
C LYS A 81 11.55 -16.11 9.03
N THR A 82 12.63 -15.48 9.48
CA THR A 82 13.28 -14.41 8.73
C THR A 82 13.84 -14.90 7.39
N ASP A 83 14.40 -16.11 7.34
CA ASP A 83 14.89 -16.72 6.10
C ASP A 83 13.74 -17.04 5.12
N LEU A 84 12.62 -17.55 5.62
CA LEU A 84 11.42 -17.78 4.83
C LEU A 84 10.86 -16.48 4.24
N GLU A 85 10.75 -15.42 5.05
CA GLU A 85 10.27 -14.11 4.57
C GLU A 85 11.16 -13.53 3.46
N ARG A 86 12.49 -13.71 3.59
CA ARG A 86 13.45 -13.28 2.56
C ARG A 86 13.28 -14.09 1.27
N GLU A 87 13.16 -15.40 1.37
CA GLU A 87 12.95 -16.26 0.21
C GLU A 87 11.59 -16.00 -0.46
N GLU A 88 10.53 -15.76 0.30
CA GLU A 88 9.22 -15.37 -0.26
C GLU A 88 9.30 -14.08 -1.07
N ARG A 89 9.95 -13.05 -0.52
CA ARG A 89 10.13 -11.77 -1.21
C ARG A 89 10.96 -11.93 -2.47
N ARG A 90 12.02 -12.73 -2.41
CA ARG A 90 12.87 -13.03 -3.57
C ARG A 90 12.09 -13.75 -4.67
N GLN A 91 11.30 -14.77 -4.32
CA GLN A 91 10.49 -15.49 -5.30
C GLN A 91 9.39 -14.60 -5.90
N LEU A 92 8.75 -13.74 -5.09
CA LEU A 92 7.80 -12.76 -5.60
C LEU A 92 8.45 -11.77 -6.56
N GLU A 93 9.66 -11.29 -6.26
CA GLU A 93 10.43 -10.43 -7.17
C GLU A 93 10.68 -11.13 -8.51
N LEU A 94 11.13 -12.39 -8.49
CA LEU A 94 11.37 -13.17 -9.71
C LEU A 94 10.10 -13.42 -10.51
N GLU A 95 8.99 -13.75 -9.84
CA GLU A 95 7.68 -13.92 -10.49
C GLU A 95 7.22 -12.61 -11.15
N ILE A 96 7.32 -11.48 -10.44
CA ILE A 96 6.92 -10.17 -10.96
C ILE A 96 7.81 -9.75 -12.13
N ARG A 97 9.13 -9.96 -12.04
CA ARG A 97 10.05 -9.69 -13.15
C ARG A 97 9.71 -10.53 -14.37
N GLN A 98 9.35 -11.81 -14.19
CA GLN A 98 8.93 -12.67 -15.29
C GLN A 98 7.62 -12.18 -15.96
N LEU A 99 6.67 -11.67 -15.17
CA LEU A 99 5.42 -11.11 -15.69
C LEU A 99 5.62 -9.74 -16.37
N LEU A 100 6.52 -8.91 -15.84
CA LEU A 100 6.81 -7.60 -16.43
C LEU A 100 7.60 -7.73 -17.74
N GLY A 101 8.50 -8.71 -17.84
CA GLY A 101 9.24 -8.98 -19.08
C GLY A 101 10.01 -7.75 -19.55
N ASN A 102 9.82 -7.35 -20.81
CA ASN A 102 10.35 -6.09 -21.39
C ASN A 102 9.26 -5.00 -21.49
N THR A 103 8.07 -5.24 -20.93
CA THR A 103 6.90 -4.40 -21.19
C THR A 103 7.01 -3.02 -20.57
N PHE A 104 7.89 -2.81 -19.58
CA PHE A 104 8.17 -1.46 -19.07
C PHE A 104 8.94 -0.63 -20.08
N ARG A 105 9.97 -1.20 -20.73
CA ARG A 105 10.72 -0.52 -21.79
C ARG A 105 9.80 -0.18 -22.98
N GLU A 106 8.97 -1.15 -23.38
CA GLU A 106 7.95 -0.93 -24.41
C GLU A 106 6.97 0.19 -24.01
N GLU A 107 6.57 0.28 -22.74
CA GLU A 107 5.71 1.36 -22.23
C GLU A 107 6.37 2.74 -22.34
N VAL A 108 7.66 2.85 -22.01
CA VAL A 108 8.43 4.10 -22.16
C VAL A 108 8.48 4.54 -23.62
N ASP A 109 8.76 3.61 -24.54
CA ASP A 109 8.79 3.85 -25.98
C ASP A 109 7.42 4.26 -26.53
N ILE A 110 6.34 3.61 -26.10
CA ILE A 110 4.98 3.97 -26.52
C ILE A 110 4.60 5.34 -25.96
N ALA A 111 4.95 5.66 -24.70
CA ALA A 111 4.71 6.99 -24.14
C ALA A 111 5.47 8.09 -24.89
N ARG A 112 6.66 7.76 -25.43
CA ARG A 112 7.44 8.64 -26.29
C ARG A 112 6.75 8.80 -27.64
N LEU A 113 6.34 7.70 -28.28
CA LEU A 113 5.63 7.71 -29.57
C LEU A 113 4.32 8.52 -29.51
N VAL A 114 3.57 8.41 -28.41
CA VAL A 114 2.39 9.25 -28.14
C VAL A 114 2.78 10.73 -28.09
N SER A 115 3.89 11.08 -27.44
CA SER A 115 4.34 12.47 -27.33
C SER A 115 4.83 13.01 -28.68
N GLU A 116 5.54 12.21 -29.46
CA GLU A 116 5.94 12.54 -30.84
C GLU A 116 4.72 12.74 -31.74
N PHE A 117 3.66 11.93 -31.58
CA PHE A 117 2.39 12.11 -32.29
C PHE A 117 1.79 13.49 -31.98
N PHE A 118 1.64 13.86 -30.71
CA PHE A 118 1.09 15.17 -30.34
C PHE A 118 1.94 16.35 -30.83
N VAL A 119 3.27 16.24 -30.82
CA VAL A 119 4.17 17.27 -31.37
C VAL A 119 3.97 17.41 -32.89
N THR A 120 3.95 16.29 -33.61
CA THR A 120 3.80 16.26 -35.08
C THR A 120 2.44 16.81 -35.51
N VAL A 121 1.37 16.41 -34.83
CA VAL A 121 0.01 16.94 -35.04
C VAL A 121 -0.04 18.45 -34.81
N CYS A 122 0.58 18.94 -33.72
CA CYS A 122 0.64 20.38 -33.45
C CYS A 122 1.40 21.17 -34.54
N ASP A 123 2.45 20.58 -35.12
CA ASP A 123 3.29 21.20 -36.15
C ASP A 123 2.66 21.18 -37.53
N GLU A 124 2.08 20.05 -37.95
CA GLU A 124 1.50 19.89 -39.28
C GLU A 124 0.13 20.57 -39.42
N LEU A 125 -0.68 20.54 -38.36
CA LEU A 125 -2.07 20.99 -38.48
C LEU A 125 -2.26 22.47 -38.11
N GLY A 126 -1.28 23.12 -37.45
CA GLY A 126 -1.25 24.57 -37.24
C GLY A 126 -2.57 25.19 -36.76
N LEU A 127 -3.28 24.49 -35.86
CA LEU A 127 -4.72 24.65 -35.74
C LEU A 127 -5.11 25.94 -35.01
N SER A 128 -6.14 26.62 -35.52
CA SER A 128 -6.99 27.46 -34.68
C SER A 128 -8.05 26.56 -34.05
N ALA A 129 -8.32 26.72 -32.75
CA ALA A 129 -9.22 25.88 -31.94
C ALA A 129 -10.71 25.89 -32.37
N SER A 130 -11.02 26.27 -33.61
CA SER A 130 -12.38 26.52 -34.11
C SER A 130 -12.90 25.52 -35.14
N VAL A 131 -12.10 24.52 -35.55
CA VAL A 131 -12.52 23.55 -36.58
C VAL A 131 -13.23 22.36 -35.92
N PRO A 132 -14.54 22.15 -36.18
CA PRO A 132 -15.32 21.09 -35.52
C PRO A 132 -15.10 19.68 -36.10
N GLN A 133 -14.41 19.56 -37.24
CA GLN A 133 -14.13 18.27 -37.89
C GLN A 133 -12.63 17.94 -37.89
N PRO A 134 -12.28 16.66 -37.76
CA PRO A 134 -10.89 16.21 -37.85
C PRO A 134 -10.34 16.49 -39.26
N PRO A 135 -9.11 17.01 -39.40
CA PRO A 135 -8.45 17.13 -40.71
C PRO A 135 -8.16 15.74 -41.29
N ASP A 136 -8.31 15.56 -42.62
CA ASP A 136 -8.00 14.28 -43.30
C ASP A 136 -6.59 13.77 -42.97
N ARG A 137 -5.63 14.69 -42.89
CA ARG A 137 -4.22 14.41 -42.54
C ARG A 137 -4.06 13.75 -41.16
N LEU A 138 -4.99 13.96 -40.23
CA LEU A 138 -4.94 13.30 -38.91
C LEU A 138 -5.11 11.79 -39.04
N CYS A 139 -5.93 11.32 -39.99
CA CYS A 139 -6.09 9.89 -40.25
C CYS A 139 -4.76 9.28 -40.70
N ASP A 140 -4.08 9.92 -41.65
CA ASP A 140 -2.76 9.48 -42.13
C ASP A 140 -1.74 9.41 -40.98
N LEU A 141 -1.72 10.42 -40.10
CA LEU A 141 -0.81 10.45 -38.94
C LEU A 141 -1.11 9.33 -37.94
N VAL A 142 -2.39 9.02 -37.67
CA VAL A 142 -2.75 7.89 -36.80
C VAL A 142 -2.25 6.58 -37.40
N VAL A 143 -2.46 6.37 -38.70
CA VAL A 143 -2.00 5.17 -39.42
C VAL A 143 -0.47 5.07 -39.41
N GLU A 144 0.22 6.17 -39.71
CA GLU A 144 1.68 6.25 -39.72
C GLU A 144 2.26 5.88 -38.34
N PHE A 145 1.74 6.47 -37.25
CA PHE A 145 2.25 6.21 -35.92
C PHE A 145 1.90 4.80 -35.41
N LEU A 146 0.73 4.24 -35.75
CA LEU A 146 0.44 2.83 -35.49
C LEU A 146 1.42 1.89 -36.20
N SER A 147 1.90 2.27 -37.40
CA SER A 147 2.89 1.49 -38.13
C SER A 147 4.30 1.53 -37.50
N LYS A 148 4.62 2.56 -36.71
CA LYS A 148 5.90 2.71 -36.01
C LYS A 148 6.05 1.76 -34.82
N ILE A 149 4.95 1.20 -34.30
CA ILE A 149 5.00 0.22 -33.20
C ILE A 149 5.69 -1.06 -33.71
N PRO A 150 6.79 -1.52 -33.08
CA PRO A 150 7.47 -2.74 -33.50
C PRO A 150 6.58 -3.98 -33.39
N SER A 151 6.77 -4.95 -34.29
CA SER A 151 5.92 -6.16 -34.32
C SER A 151 6.22 -7.15 -33.20
N ASP A 152 7.38 -7.06 -32.60
CA ASP A 152 7.88 -7.88 -31.50
C ASP A 152 7.48 -7.35 -30.11
N TYR A 153 6.88 -6.15 -30.03
CA TYR A 153 6.35 -5.59 -28.79
C TYR A 153 5.11 -6.36 -28.34
N SER A 154 4.76 -6.22 -27.05
CA SER A 154 3.50 -6.73 -26.53
C SER A 154 2.33 -6.26 -27.40
N PRO A 155 1.43 -7.17 -27.83
CA PRO A 155 0.24 -6.82 -28.59
C PRO A 155 -0.58 -5.67 -28.00
N ASN A 156 -0.56 -5.54 -26.67
CA ASN A 156 -1.28 -4.50 -25.93
C ASN A 156 -0.71 -3.08 -26.16
N ALA A 157 0.54 -2.93 -26.62
CA ALA A 157 1.17 -1.65 -26.91
C ALA A 157 0.35 -0.79 -27.90
N SER A 158 -0.26 -1.43 -28.90
CA SER A 158 -1.14 -0.77 -29.88
C SER A 158 -2.44 -0.22 -29.24
N ILE A 159 -3.01 -0.97 -28.30
CA ILE A 159 -4.22 -0.56 -27.56
C ILE A 159 -3.89 0.62 -26.65
N ASP A 160 -2.74 0.58 -25.98
CA ASP A 160 -2.29 1.66 -25.10
C ASP A 160 -1.99 2.95 -25.84
N PHE A 161 -1.34 2.85 -27.01
CA PHE A 161 -1.15 3.97 -27.91
C PHE A 161 -2.50 4.61 -28.30
N ILE A 162 -3.47 3.80 -28.78
CA ILE A 162 -4.80 4.28 -29.18
C ILE A 162 -5.52 4.93 -28.00
N ASN A 163 -5.54 4.28 -26.84
CA ASN A 163 -6.18 4.81 -25.63
C ASN A 163 -5.57 6.15 -25.17
N ALA A 164 -4.27 6.35 -25.38
CA ALA A 164 -3.57 7.57 -25.02
C ALA A 164 -3.87 8.73 -25.98
N ILE A 165 -3.83 8.50 -27.30
CA ILE A 165 -4.10 9.56 -28.29
C ILE A 165 -5.58 9.97 -28.31
N THR A 166 -6.50 9.02 -28.09
CA THR A 166 -7.95 9.28 -28.07
C THR A 166 -8.45 9.86 -26.74
N GLY A 167 -7.67 9.73 -25.66
CA GLY A 167 -8.10 10.13 -24.32
C GLY A 167 -9.06 9.13 -23.64
N TRP A 168 -9.47 8.06 -24.32
CA TRP A 168 -10.37 7.04 -23.77
C TRP A 168 -9.84 6.42 -22.47
N GLY A 169 -8.53 6.18 -22.38
CA GLY A 169 -7.93 5.64 -21.17
C GLY A 169 -8.13 6.54 -19.93
N ALA A 170 -8.12 7.86 -20.10
CA ALA A 170 -8.37 8.79 -18.99
C ALA A 170 -9.87 8.84 -18.62
N GLU A 171 -10.76 8.74 -19.62
CA GLU A 171 -12.21 8.66 -19.43
C GLU A 171 -12.59 7.37 -18.70
N PHE A 172 -12.13 6.21 -19.17
CA PHE A 172 -12.43 4.92 -18.55
C PHE A 172 -11.95 4.84 -17.10
N ARG A 173 -10.74 5.33 -16.80
CA ARG A 173 -10.25 5.39 -15.42
C ARG A 173 -11.12 6.27 -14.53
N ARG A 174 -11.62 7.40 -15.04
CA ARG A 174 -12.53 8.28 -14.29
C ARG A 174 -13.85 7.56 -13.96
N ASP A 175 -14.41 6.84 -14.92
CA ASP A 175 -15.63 6.06 -14.75
C ASP A 175 -15.44 4.90 -13.76
N LEU A 176 -14.35 4.15 -13.90
CA LEU A 176 -13.99 3.03 -13.01
C LEU A 176 -13.74 3.52 -11.60
N TYR A 177 -13.08 4.67 -11.45
CA TYR A 177 -12.89 5.31 -10.15
C TYR A 177 -14.22 5.73 -9.51
N ALA A 178 -15.12 6.34 -10.28
CA ALA A 178 -16.44 6.69 -9.79
C ALA A 178 -17.20 5.46 -9.29
N LYS A 179 -17.12 4.32 -10.01
CA LYS A 179 -17.66 3.04 -9.54
C LYS A 179 -16.99 2.55 -8.25
N ALA A 180 -15.66 2.57 -8.17
CA ALA A 180 -14.90 2.10 -7.01
C ALA A 180 -15.12 2.93 -5.74
N SER A 181 -15.31 4.24 -5.89
CA SER A 181 -15.62 5.17 -4.79
C SER A 181 -17.09 5.12 -4.33
N GLY A 182 -17.96 4.49 -5.11
CA GLY A 182 -19.39 4.36 -4.82
C GLY A 182 -19.67 3.47 -3.60
N LEU A 183 -20.88 3.62 -3.04
CA LEU A 183 -21.38 2.68 -2.02
C LEU A 183 -21.47 1.29 -2.63
N LYS A 184 -20.85 0.29 -1.98
CA LYS A 184 -20.94 -1.11 -2.40
C LYS A 184 -22.42 -1.51 -2.49
N GLU A 185 -22.79 -2.14 -3.60
CA GLU A 185 -24.15 -2.64 -3.81
C GLU A 185 -24.51 -3.64 -2.70
N SER A 186 -25.73 -3.54 -2.17
CA SER A 186 -26.17 -4.38 -1.06
C SER A 186 -26.44 -5.81 -1.51
N ALA A 187 -25.85 -6.77 -0.78
CA ALA A 187 -26.20 -8.20 -0.70
C ALA A 187 -26.55 -8.89 -2.03
N LEU A 188 -25.55 -9.05 -2.90
CA LEU A 188 -25.63 -10.00 -4.02
C LEU A 188 -25.65 -11.44 -3.51
N THR A 189 -26.26 -12.34 -4.28
CA THR A 189 -26.09 -13.77 -4.02
C THR A 189 -24.63 -14.15 -4.25
N LEU A 190 -24.12 -15.14 -3.53
CA LEU A 190 -22.71 -15.56 -3.65
C LEU A 190 -22.35 -15.98 -5.10
N ARG A 191 -23.32 -16.50 -5.85
CA ARG A 191 -23.19 -16.84 -7.27
C ARG A 191 -23.03 -15.59 -8.13
N ASP A 192 -23.93 -14.62 -7.97
CA ASP A 192 -23.88 -13.37 -8.75
C ASP A 192 -22.60 -12.59 -8.42
N GLU A 193 -22.16 -12.63 -7.16
CA GLU A 193 -20.90 -12.05 -6.70
C GLU A 193 -19.66 -12.72 -7.32
N LEU A 194 -19.71 -14.00 -7.70
CA LEU A 194 -18.58 -14.67 -8.38
C LEU A 194 -18.53 -14.39 -9.87
N ILE A 195 -19.71 -14.32 -10.51
CA ILE A 195 -19.83 -14.25 -11.97
C ILE A 195 -19.76 -12.79 -12.46
N ARG A 196 -20.13 -11.83 -11.60
CA ARG A 196 -20.04 -10.40 -11.93
C ARG A 196 -18.62 -9.99 -12.31
N GLU A 197 -18.51 -9.12 -13.31
CA GLU A 197 -17.29 -8.39 -13.58
C GLU A 197 -17.08 -7.29 -12.53
N HIS A 198 -16.15 -7.51 -11.59
CA HIS A 198 -15.68 -6.47 -10.66
C HIS A 198 -14.58 -5.65 -11.31
N GLU A 199 -14.95 -4.79 -12.26
CA GLU A 199 -14.00 -3.91 -12.97
C GLU A 199 -13.35 -2.89 -12.03
N GLU A 200 -14.09 -2.47 -10.99
CA GLU A 200 -13.68 -1.48 -10.00
C GLU A 200 -12.50 -1.92 -9.12
N GLU A 201 -12.19 -3.22 -9.09
CA GLU A 201 -11.08 -3.79 -8.32
C GLU A 201 -9.75 -3.76 -9.08
N ILE A 202 -9.80 -3.58 -10.40
CA ILE A 202 -8.66 -3.75 -11.32
C ILE A 202 -8.73 -2.70 -12.44
N ILE A 203 -8.36 -1.46 -12.12
CA ILE A 203 -8.62 -0.29 -12.96
C ILE A 203 -7.80 -0.32 -14.26
N GLU A 204 -6.51 -0.62 -14.21
CA GLU A 204 -5.65 -0.63 -15.39
C GLU A 204 -5.92 -1.84 -16.30
N ILE A 205 -6.22 -3.01 -15.74
CA ILE A 205 -6.69 -4.18 -16.50
C ILE A 205 -8.04 -3.89 -17.14
N SER A 206 -8.99 -3.30 -16.40
CA SER A 206 -10.32 -2.96 -16.95
C SER A 206 -10.24 -1.88 -18.02
N THR A 207 -9.32 -0.92 -17.89
CA THR A 207 -9.05 0.08 -18.92
C THR A 207 -8.55 -0.57 -20.21
N LEU A 208 -7.64 -1.54 -20.11
CA LEU A 208 -7.19 -2.35 -21.26
C LEU A 208 -8.37 -3.13 -21.89
N LYS A 209 -9.13 -3.87 -21.08
CA LYS A 209 -10.29 -4.66 -21.53
C LYS A 209 -11.30 -3.80 -22.29
N ARG A 210 -11.65 -2.63 -21.74
CA ARG A 210 -12.56 -1.69 -22.40
C ARG A 210 -11.99 -1.15 -23.70
N GLY A 211 -10.69 -0.85 -23.76
CA GLY A 211 -10.01 -0.47 -25.00
C GLY A 211 -10.11 -1.56 -26.07
N ILE A 212 -9.81 -2.82 -25.71
CA ILE A 212 -9.94 -3.98 -26.62
C ILE A 212 -11.38 -4.11 -27.12
N VAL A 213 -12.38 -4.09 -26.21
CA VAL A 213 -13.79 -4.21 -26.58
C VAL A 213 -14.23 -3.05 -27.48
N ARG A 214 -13.75 -1.83 -27.22
CA ARG A 214 -14.07 -0.65 -28.04
C ARG A 214 -13.55 -0.78 -29.47
N ILE A 215 -12.38 -1.38 -29.64
CA ILE A 215 -11.69 -1.52 -30.93
C ILE A 215 -12.15 -2.78 -31.69
N ARG A 216 -12.28 -3.91 -31.00
CA ARG A 216 -12.57 -5.23 -31.57
C ARG A 216 -14.03 -5.68 -31.45
N GLY A 217 -14.86 -4.93 -30.72
CA GLY A 217 -16.26 -5.25 -30.44
C GLY A 217 -16.47 -6.32 -29.35
N GLN A 218 -15.45 -7.13 -29.05
CA GLN A 218 -15.49 -8.18 -28.03
C GLN A 218 -14.11 -8.37 -27.38
N LEU A 219 -14.08 -8.92 -26.18
CA LEU A 219 -12.84 -9.18 -25.46
C LEU A 219 -12.08 -10.35 -26.10
N THR A 220 -10.95 -10.05 -26.72
CA THR A 220 -10.06 -11.03 -27.35
C THR A 220 -8.61 -10.74 -27.01
N TYR A 221 -7.85 -11.78 -26.67
CA TYR A 221 -6.41 -11.62 -26.54
C TYR A 221 -5.81 -11.42 -27.93
N LEU A 222 -4.85 -10.51 -28.03
CA LEU A 222 -4.18 -10.19 -29.28
C LEU A 222 -2.91 -11.04 -29.41
N THR A 223 -2.60 -11.48 -30.62
CA THR A 223 -1.39 -12.26 -30.92
C THR A 223 -0.25 -11.40 -31.46
N ALA A 224 -0.57 -10.20 -31.95
CA ALA A 224 0.39 -9.21 -32.44
C ALA A 224 -0.17 -7.79 -32.23
N PRO A 225 0.69 -6.75 -32.19
CA PRO A 225 0.24 -5.36 -32.17
C PRO A 225 -0.65 -5.03 -33.37
N LEU A 226 -1.73 -4.28 -33.15
CA LEU A 226 -2.67 -3.90 -34.20
C LEU A 226 -2.03 -2.96 -35.22
N ARG A 227 -2.29 -3.23 -36.50
CA ARG A 227 -2.02 -2.34 -37.63
C ARG A 227 -3.32 -1.68 -38.09
N ALA A 228 -3.19 -0.64 -38.91
CA ALA A 228 -4.35 0.04 -39.49
C ALA A 228 -5.23 -0.91 -40.32
N GLU A 229 -4.62 -1.89 -40.98
CA GLU A 229 -5.31 -2.93 -41.77
C GLU A 229 -6.18 -3.86 -40.90
N ASP A 230 -5.88 -3.99 -39.61
CA ASP A 230 -6.63 -4.82 -38.67
C ASP A 230 -7.89 -4.11 -38.13
N LEU A 231 -8.06 -2.81 -38.43
CA LEU A 231 -9.13 -1.97 -37.96
C LEU A 231 -10.24 -1.85 -39.01
N LEU A 232 -11.49 -1.98 -38.56
CA LEU A 232 -12.64 -1.65 -39.41
C LEU A 232 -12.65 -0.14 -39.71
N PRO A 233 -13.06 0.31 -40.91
CA PRO A 233 -13.07 1.73 -41.27
C PRO A 233 -13.82 2.60 -40.25
N ASP A 234 -15.00 2.18 -39.81
CA ASP A 234 -15.81 2.91 -38.82
C ASP A 234 -15.09 3.06 -37.45
N VAL A 235 -14.26 2.07 -37.09
CA VAL A 235 -13.47 2.10 -35.85
C VAL A 235 -12.32 3.09 -35.99
N LEU A 236 -11.63 3.09 -37.14
CA LEU A 236 -10.58 4.06 -37.43
C LEU A 236 -11.12 5.49 -37.43
N ASP A 237 -12.28 5.73 -38.05
CA ASP A 237 -12.95 7.03 -38.04
C ASP A 237 -13.30 7.46 -36.61
N SER A 238 -13.78 6.53 -35.77
CA SER A 238 -14.03 6.80 -34.35
C SER A 238 -12.74 7.15 -33.59
N ILE A 239 -11.61 6.48 -33.88
CA ILE A 239 -10.31 6.77 -33.26
C ILE A 239 -9.86 8.18 -33.65
N VAL A 240 -9.90 8.51 -34.95
CA VAL A 240 -9.48 9.82 -35.47
C VAL A 240 -10.33 10.94 -34.88
N LYS A 241 -11.65 10.75 -34.83
CA LYS A 241 -12.56 11.72 -34.22
C LYS A 241 -12.29 11.92 -32.73
N SER A 242 -12.11 10.85 -31.96
CA SER A 242 -11.81 10.97 -30.53
C SER A 242 -10.42 11.54 -30.25
N ALA A 243 -9.42 11.22 -31.08
CA ALA A 243 -8.09 11.84 -30.99
C ALA A 243 -8.19 13.35 -31.23
N TRP A 244 -8.95 13.77 -32.24
CA TRP A 244 -9.24 15.18 -32.50
C TRP A 244 -9.91 15.87 -31.31
N GLU A 245 -10.97 15.26 -30.78
CA GLU A 245 -11.68 15.76 -29.60
C GLU A 245 -10.73 15.87 -28.39
N ASN A 246 -9.85 14.90 -28.14
CA ASN A 246 -8.89 14.95 -27.04
C ASN A 246 -7.87 16.08 -27.19
N ILE A 247 -7.37 16.31 -28.42
CA ILE A 247 -6.47 17.44 -28.73
C ILE A 247 -7.18 18.78 -28.44
N CYS A 248 -8.45 18.93 -28.85
CA CYS A 248 -9.22 20.16 -28.68
C CYS A 248 -9.79 20.37 -27.27
N ALA A 249 -10.24 19.31 -26.59
CA ALA A 249 -10.97 19.36 -25.33
C ALA A 249 -10.10 19.79 -24.14
N ARG A 250 -8.78 19.65 -24.23
CA ARG A 250 -7.87 20.04 -23.15
C ARG A 250 -7.89 21.53 -22.82
N GLY A 251 -8.56 22.38 -23.63
CA GLY A 251 -8.63 23.83 -23.40
C GLY A 251 -7.26 24.54 -23.43
N GLN A 252 -6.21 23.78 -23.70
CA GLN A 252 -4.82 24.18 -23.71
C GLN A 252 -4.52 24.80 -25.07
N ARG A 253 -3.79 25.91 -25.04
CA ARG A 253 -3.22 26.46 -26.27
C ARG A 253 -2.30 25.39 -26.87
N LEU A 254 -2.45 25.06 -28.15
CA LEU A 254 -1.66 24.01 -28.82
C LEU A 254 -0.15 24.19 -28.66
N ALA A 255 0.31 25.44 -28.60
CA ALA A 255 1.70 25.76 -28.27
C ALA A 255 2.13 25.20 -26.91
N ALA A 256 1.28 25.30 -25.88
CA ALA A 256 1.55 24.73 -24.56
C ALA A 256 1.54 23.19 -24.59
N LEU A 257 0.62 22.59 -25.35
CA LEU A 257 0.58 21.13 -25.55
C LEU A 257 1.86 20.61 -26.23
N LYS A 258 2.30 21.28 -27.30
CA LYS A 258 3.55 20.98 -28.01
C LYS A 258 4.75 21.05 -27.06
N ILE A 259 4.88 22.16 -26.32
CA ILE A 259 6.00 22.35 -25.38
C ILE A 259 5.99 21.26 -24.31
N ALA A 260 4.82 20.95 -23.73
CA ALA A 260 4.71 19.92 -22.70
C ALA A 260 5.10 18.52 -23.21
N HIS A 261 4.65 18.13 -24.40
CA HIS A 261 5.07 16.86 -25.00
C HIS A 261 6.55 16.86 -25.43
N GLY A 262 7.10 18.00 -25.85
CA GLY A 262 8.54 18.15 -26.09
C GLY A 262 9.37 17.95 -24.82
N ILE A 263 8.94 18.51 -23.69
CA ILE A 263 9.56 18.27 -22.39
C ILE A 263 9.43 16.80 -21.99
N ARG A 264 8.25 16.20 -22.23
CA ARG A 264 7.99 14.78 -21.93
C ARG A 264 8.93 13.85 -22.70
N ILE A 265 9.20 14.11 -23.97
CA ILE A 265 10.17 13.34 -24.78
C ILE A 265 11.56 13.40 -24.12
N SER A 266 12.06 14.61 -23.79
CA SER A 266 13.37 14.77 -23.13
C SER A 266 13.50 14.02 -21.80
N PHE A 267 12.40 13.91 -21.05
CA PHE A 267 12.36 13.13 -19.81
C PHE A 267 12.34 11.62 -20.09
N LEU A 268 11.55 11.17 -21.07
CA LEU A 268 11.48 9.75 -21.42
C LEU A 268 12.82 9.25 -21.97
N ASP A 269 13.51 10.04 -22.79
CA ASP A 269 14.87 9.74 -23.25
C ASP A 269 15.84 9.55 -22.07
N PHE A 270 15.65 10.32 -21.00
CA PHE A 270 16.45 10.19 -19.79
C PHE A 270 16.05 8.99 -18.93
N VAL A 271 14.76 8.66 -18.84
CA VAL A 271 14.28 7.45 -18.16
C VAL A 271 14.84 6.20 -18.85
N GLU A 272 14.89 6.20 -20.18
CA GLU A 272 15.46 5.11 -20.97
C GLU A 272 16.94 4.85 -20.63
N GLU A 273 17.74 5.89 -20.34
CA GLU A 273 19.13 5.73 -19.89
C GLU A 273 19.24 4.93 -18.57
N TYR A 274 18.26 5.01 -17.67
CA TYR A 274 18.23 4.25 -16.40
C TYR A 274 17.59 2.88 -16.51
N VAL A 275 16.96 2.55 -17.64
CA VAL A 275 16.44 1.19 -17.85
C VAL A 275 17.60 0.19 -17.77
N ASP A 276 18.76 0.54 -18.32
CA ASP A 276 19.95 -0.32 -18.34
C ASP A 276 21.01 0.08 -17.29
N THR A 277 21.00 1.32 -16.78
CA THR A 277 22.03 1.82 -15.86
C THR A 277 21.65 1.57 -14.39
N PRO A 278 22.47 0.86 -13.61
CA PRO A 278 22.25 0.70 -12.18
C PRO A 278 22.17 2.04 -11.46
N THR A 279 21.10 2.25 -10.71
CA THR A 279 20.85 3.50 -9.98
C THR A 279 20.14 3.22 -8.65
N THR A 280 19.94 4.26 -7.85
CA THR A 280 19.05 4.24 -6.69
C THR A 280 17.84 5.13 -6.96
N LEU A 281 16.75 4.91 -6.23
CA LEU A 281 15.56 5.76 -6.35
C LEU A 281 15.88 7.24 -6.06
N GLU A 282 16.76 7.50 -5.09
CA GLU A 282 17.16 8.85 -4.68
C GLU A 282 17.99 9.54 -5.75
N ARG A 283 18.96 8.81 -6.33
CA ARG A 283 19.79 9.33 -7.42
C ARG A 283 18.97 9.63 -8.67
N MET A 284 18.11 8.69 -9.08
CA MET A 284 17.18 8.88 -10.19
C MET A 284 16.28 10.11 -9.97
N GLU A 285 15.70 10.28 -8.78
CA GLU A 285 14.84 11.43 -8.45
C GLU A 285 15.59 12.76 -8.50
N GLN A 286 16.85 12.80 -8.03
CA GLN A 286 17.68 14.00 -8.08
C GLN A 286 18.06 14.38 -9.51
N GLU A 287 18.54 13.42 -10.30
CA GLU A 287 19.01 13.63 -11.66
C GLU A 287 17.83 13.98 -12.59
N LEU A 288 16.68 13.27 -12.51
CA LEU A 288 15.44 13.65 -13.19
C LEU A 288 14.93 15.01 -12.72
N GLY A 289 15.04 15.28 -11.41
CA GLY A 289 14.64 16.55 -10.82
C GLY A 289 15.42 17.73 -11.40
N LYS A 290 16.73 17.59 -11.56
CA LYS A 290 17.59 18.62 -12.18
C LYS A 290 17.19 18.89 -13.63
N LYS A 291 17.03 17.83 -14.43
CA LYS A 291 16.63 17.95 -15.83
C LYS A 291 15.21 18.54 -15.97
N ALA A 292 14.32 18.20 -15.04
CA ALA A 292 12.99 18.78 -14.95
C ALA A 292 13.01 20.27 -14.68
N SER A 293 13.80 20.66 -13.69
CA SER A 293 14.05 22.05 -13.32
C SER A 293 14.55 22.88 -14.50
N GLU A 294 15.52 22.37 -15.26
CA GLU A 294 16.07 23.06 -16.44
C GLU A 294 15.05 23.18 -17.57
N ALA A 295 14.41 22.07 -17.96
CA ALA A 295 13.48 22.03 -19.09
C ALA A 295 12.22 22.86 -18.83
N PHE A 296 11.61 22.72 -17.65
CA PHE A 296 10.47 23.56 -17.27
C PHE A 296 10.89 25.00 -17.03
N GLY A 297 11.98 25.22 -16.30
CA GLY A 297 12.46 26.57 -15.98
C GLY A 297 12.64 27.42 -17.24
N GLN A 298 13.34 26.90 -18.24
CA GLN A 298 13.53 27.56 -19.53
C GLN A 298 12.19 27.78 -20.26
N ALA A 299 11.35 26.74 -20.36
CA ALA A 299 10.07 26.85 -21.05
C ALA A 299 9.12 27.89 -20.43
N LEU A 300 9.12 28.03 -19.10
CA LEU A 300 8.31 29.00 -18.37
C LEU A 300 8.83 30.43 -18.53
N ILE A 301 10.16 30.63 -18.59
CA ILE A 301 10.78 31.93 -18.85
C ILE A 301 10.49 32.41 -20.27
N ASP A 302 10.62 31.51 -21.26
CA ASP A 302 10.39 31.84 -22.67
C ASP A 302 8.91 32.08 -22.98
N ASN A 303 8.00 31.43 -22.23
CA ASN A 303 6.56 31.44 -22.47
C ASN A 303 5.73 31.75 -21.22
N PRO A 304 5.90 32.94 -20.59
CA PRO A 304 5.25 33.25 -19.30
C PRO A 304 3.72 33.25 -19.38
N GLY A 305 3.16 33.63 -20.53
CA GLY A 305 1.72 33.60 -20.77
C GLY A 305 1.11 32.21 -20.99
N LEU A 306 1.94 31.17 -21.10
CA LEU A 306 1.53 29.76 -21.29
C LEU A 306 1.89 28.87 -20.11
N ALA A 307 2.56 29.40 -19.09
CA ALA A 307 3.16 28.65 -18.00
C ALA A 307 2.23 27.63 -17.34
N HIS A 308 1.05 28.07 -16.89
CA HIS A 308 0.08 27.17 -16.26
C HIS A 308 -0.47 26.14 -17.24
N SER A 309 -0.70 26.52 -18.51
CA SER A 309 -1.14 25.60 -19.56
C SER A 309 -0.09 24.53 -19.88
N ILE A 310 1.21 24.86 -19.84
CA ILE A 310 2.32 23.91 -20.06
C ILE A 310 2.34 22.87 -18.93
N ILE A 311 2.31 23.31 -17.67
CA ILE A 311 2.27 22.41 -16.50
C ILE A 311 0.99 21.57 -16.51
N SER A 312 -0.15 22.18 -16.83
CA SER A 312 -1.45 21.52 -16.99
C SER A 312 -1.41 20.42 -18.05
N ALA A 313 -0.80 20.68 -19.21
CA ALA A 313 -0.66 19.72 -20.30
C ALA A 313 0.23 18.53 -19.93
N PHE A 314 1.35 18.81 -19.24
CA PHE A 314 2.29 17.77 -18.83
C PHE A 314 1.72 16.85 -17.76
N VAL A 315 1.06 17.41 -16.74
CA VAL A 315 0.53 16.68 -15.59
C VAL A 315 -0.87 16.10 -15.87
N GLY A 316 -1.57 16.60 -16.89
CA GLY A 316 -2.93 16.17 -17.23
C GLY A 316 -4.01 16.71 -16.27
N LEU A 317 -3.80 17.90 -15.71
CA LEU A 317 -4.74 18.56 -14.79
C LEU A 317 -5.38 19.79 -15.41
N PRO A 318 -6.61 20.17 -15.03
CA PRO A 318 -7.20 21.43 -15.46
C PRO A 318 -6.31 22.63 -15.10
N GLU A 319 -6.16 23.59 -16.01
CA GLU A 319 -5.28 24.75 -15.80
C GLU A 319 -5.62 25.55 -14.53
N GLU A 320 -6.92 25.72 -14.24
CA GLU A 320 -7.37 26.44 -13.05
C GLU A 320 -7.01 25.71 -11.74
N ASP A 321 -6.97 24.37 -11.74
CA ASP A 321 -6.53 23.59 -10.59
C ASP A 321 -5.03 23.76 -10.32
N VAL A 322 -4.21 23.76 -11.39
CA VAL A 322 -2.77 24.01 -11.29
C VAL A 322 -2.51 25.41 -10.74
N LYS A 323 -3.18 26.41 -11.30
CA LYS A 323 -3.09 27.81 -10.88
C LYS A 323 -3.51 27.99 -9.42
N ALA A 324 -4.59 27.34 -8.98
CA ALA A 324 -5.03 27.38 -7.59
C ALA A 324 -4.00 26.74 -6.64
N ALA A 325 -3.45 25.57 -7.01
CA ALA A 325 -2.46 24.85 -6.20
C ALA A 325 -1.16 25.66 -6.03
N LEU A 326 -0.63 26.25 -7.12
CA LEU A 326 0.57 27.07 -7.08
C LEU A 326 0.36 28.37 -6.28
N ARG A 327 -0.79 29.03 -6.45
CA ARG A 327 -1.15 30.25 -5.69
C ARG A 327 -1.23 30.01 -4.18
N GLN A 328 -1.76 28.86 -3.75
CA GLN A 328 -1.80 28.49 -2.33
C GLN A 328 -0.42 28.35 -1.70
N LYS A 329 0.60 28.04 -2.51
CA LYS A 329 2.00 27.92 -2.09
C LYS A 329 2.82 29.21 -2.29
N GLY A 330 2.18 30.29 -2.72
CA GLY A 330 2.84 31.57 -2.95
C GLY A 330 3.57 31.68 -4.30
N LEU A 331 3.44 30.68 -5.18
CA LEU A 331 4.03 30.66 -6.52
C LEU A 331 3.06 31.36 -7.48
N ARG A 332 3.24 32.67 -7.68
CA ARG A 332 2.29 33.51 -8.46
C ARG A 332 2.85 34.00 -9.79
N ASP A 333 4.14 34.32 -9.84
CA ASP A 333 4.80 34.82 -11.04
C ASP A 333 5.45 33.65 -11.79
N PRO A 334 5.02 33.37 -13.02
CA PRO A 334 5.64 32.34 -13.87
C PRO A 334 7.13 32.55 -14.15
N VAL A 335 7.59 33.80 -14.27
CA VAL A 335 8.99 34.09 -14.60
C VAL A 335 9.88 33.86 -13.38
N GLU A 336 9.43 34.32 -12.21
CA GLU A 336 10.07 34.03 -10.93
C GLU A 336 10.12 32.52 -10.67
N LEU A 337 9.02 31.81 -10.92
CA LEU A 337 8.98 30.35 -10.81
C LEU A 337 9.96 29.66 -11.77
N GLY A 338 10.04 30.13 -13.02
CA GLY A 338 10.97 29.59 -14.01
C GLY A 338 12.42 29.77 -13.58
N ARG A 339 12.78 30.95 -13.07
CA ARG A 339 14.12 31.22 -12.51
C ARG A 339 14.41 30.38 -11.28
N ALA A 340 13.46 30.29 -10.35
CA ALA A 340 13.62 29.52 -9.13
C ALA A 340 13.76 28.00 -9.41
N LEU A 341 13.13 27.49 -10.48
CA LEU A 341 13.35 26.10 -10.93
C LEU A 341 14.77 25.91 -11.49
N MET A 342 15.32 26.90 -12.20
CA MET A 342 16.68 26.87 -12.76
C MET A 342 17.78 27.16 -11.74
N GLU A 343 17.46 27.87 -10.65
CA GLU A 343 18.32 28.02 -9.48
C GLU A 343 18.41 26.65 -8.79
N THR A 344 19.17 25.74 -9.40
CA THR A 344 19.61 24.52 -8.74
C THR A 344 20.36 24.95 -7.49
N GLU A 345 19.92 24.49 -6.32
CA GLU A 345 20.78 24.40 -5.13
C GLU A 345 22.16 23.96 -5.61
N HIS A 346 23.17 24.77 -5.29
CA HIS A 346 24.51 24.67 -5.81
C HIS A 346 24.98 23.23 -5.99
N GLU A 347 25.60 22.99 -7.14
CA GLU A 347 26.55 21.91 -7.36
C GLU A 347 27.43 21.75 -6.11
N GLU A 348 27.16 20.74 -5.29
CA GLU A 348 28.23 20.04 -4.56
C GLU A 348 29.02 19.24 -5.59
N SER A 349 29.76 19.96 -6.43
CA SER A 349 31.01 19.44 -6.94
C SER A 349 31.84 19.00 -5.74
N VAL A 350 32.36 17.78 -5.80
CA VAL A 350 33.28 17.13 -4.85
C VAL A 350 34.65 17.85 -4.81
N SER A 351 34.65 19.18 -4.66
CA SER A 351 35.83 19.97 -4.38
C SER A 351 35.62 20.68 -3.05
N GLU A 352 36.39 20.27 -2.06
CA GLU A 352 36.63 20.90 -0.76
C GLU A 352 36.40 22.43 -0.76
N GLN A 353 35.18 22.88 -0.45
CA GLN A 353 34.90 24.26 -0.06
C GLN A 353 33.53 24.37 0.63
N LYS A 354 33.58 24.32 1.97
CA LYS A 354 32.59 24.74 2.97
C LYS A 354 31.11 24.42 2.68
N GLU A 355 30.62 23.39 3.36
CA GLU A 355 29.20 23.13 3.64
C GLU A 355 28.42 24.43 3.95
N PRO A 356 27.15 24.56 3.55
CA PRO A 356 26.30 25.64 4.05
C PRO A 356 26.08 25.45 5.56
N GLU A 357 26.72 26.32 6.35
CA GLU A 357 26.93 26.26 7.82
C GLU A 357 25.67 26.36 8.72
N ILE A 358 24.45 26.10 8.23
CA ILE A 358 23.23 26.31 9.04
C ILE A 358 22.20 25.20 8.86
N SER A 359 21.98 24.44 9.93
CA SER A 359 20.93 23.42 10.02
C SER A 359 19.51 24.01 10.01
N LYS A 360 18.52 23.19 9.64
CA LYS A 360 17.09 23.59 9.66
C LYS A 360 16.64 24.09 11.04
N GLU A 361 17.15 23.47 12.11
CA GLU A 361 16.87 23.87 13.49
C GLU A 361 17.46 25.25 13.82
N GLU A 362 18.66 25.53 13.31
CA GLU A 362 19.30 26.85 13.48
C GLU A 362 18.55 27.94 12.70
N LEU A 363 18.09 27.67 11.48
CA LEU A 363 17.23 28.60 10.74
C LEU A 363 15.89 28.89 11.45
N GLU A 364 15.26 27.87 12.05
CA GLU A 364 14.06 28.06 12.88
C GLU A 364 14.34 28.88 14.15
N ASN A 365 15.52 28.71 14.75
CA ASN A 365 15.94 29.50 15.90
C ASN A 365 16.24 30.96 15.52
N ILE A 366 16.85 31.20 14.35
CA ILE A 366 17.05 32.54 13.79
C ILE A 366 15.70 33.21 13.49
N GLU A 367 14.74 32.46 12.91
CA GLU A 367 13.37 32.94 12.66
C GLU A 367 12.67 33.39 13.95
N ARG A 368 12.73 32.57 15.01
CA ARG A 368 12.12 32.88 16.32
C ARG A 368 12.75 34.12 16.95
N SER A 369 14.08 34.23 16.85
CA SER A 369 14.87 35.37 17.32
C SER A 369 14.48 36.67 16.61
N MET A 370 14.32 36.64 15.28
CA MET A 370 13.90 37.80 14.49
C MET A 370 12.46 38.23 14.79
N ARG A 371 11.52 37.27 14.92
CA ARG A 371 10.13 37.56 15.33
C ARG A 371 10.05 38.20 16.72
N MET A 372 10.94 37.78 17.63
CA MET A 372 11.00 38.35 18.97
C MET A 372 11.41 39.83 18.93
N LEU A 373 12.44 40.16 18.15
CA LEU A 373 12.87 41.55 17.94
C LEU A 373 11.76 42.41 17.32
N GLU A 374 11.11 41.94 16.25
CA GLU A 374 10.01 42.66 15.59
C GLU A 374 8.84 42.92 16.54
N LYS A 375 8.52 41.94 17.41
CA LYS A 375 7.45 42.09 18.41
C LYS A 375 7.79 43.17 19.44
N ILE A 376 9.05 43.22 19.87
CA ILE A 376 9.55 44.23 20.80
C ILE A 376 9.55 45.61 20.13
N GLU A 377 10.01 45.71 18.88
CA GLU A 377 10.03 46.93 18.09
C GLU A 377 8.62 47.49 17.86
N LYS A 378 7.67 46.62 17.49
CA LYS A 378 6.26 46.99 17.29
C LYS A 378 5.60 47.44 18.59
N ALA A 379 5.90 46.77 19.71
CA ALA A 379 5.40 47.17 21.02
C ALA A 379 5.99 48.52 21.47
N LEU A 380 7.28 48.74 21.22
CA LEU A 380 7.96 49.98 21.52
C LEU A 380 7.39 51.14 20.69
N ASN A 381 7.34 50.99 19.37
CA ASN A 381 6.94 52.05 18.44
C ASN A 381 5.42 52.33 18.42
N GLY A 382 4.59 51.32 18.70
CA GLY A 382 3.13 51.47 18.76
C GLY A 382 2.63 51.80 20.17
N PRO A 383 2.24 50.78 20.96
CA PRO A 383 1.52 50.98 22.21
C PRO A 383 2.31 51.71 23.29
N VAL A 384 3.63 51.51 23.39
CA VAL A 384 4.45 52.16 24.43
C VAL A 384 4.68 53.63 24.11
N LYS A 385 5.28 53.96 22.95
CA LYS A 385 5.47 55.36 22.54
C LYS A 385 4.13 56.08 22.37
N GLY A 386 3.10 55.43 21.86
CA GLY A 386 1.74 56.00 21.75
C GLY A 386 1.12 56.34 23.11
N MET A 387 1.22 55.46 24.09
CA MET A 387 0.75 55.73 25.46
C MET A 387 1.54 56.86 26.13
N LEU A 388 2.86 56.88 25.95
CA LEU A 388 3.73 57.90 26.53
C LEU A 388 3.48 59.28 25.88
N ARG A 389 3.20 59.33 24.58
CA ARG A 389 2.69 60.54 23.88
C ARG A 389 1.37 61.00 24.47
N ALA A 390 0.42 60.09 24.68
CA ALA A 390 -0.88 60.42 25.29
C ALA A 390 -0.75 60.92 26.74
N ARG A 391 0.31 60.54 27.45
CA ARG A 391 0.66 61.05 28.80
C ARG A 391 1.42 62.39 28.79
N GLY A 392 1.66 62.99 27.63
CA GLY A 392 2.23 64.35 27.50
C GLY A 392 3.75 64.41 27.27
N LEU A 393 4.42 63.29 26.99
CA LEU A 393 5.85 63.28 26.63
C LEU A 393 6.06 63.79 25.20
N ARG A 394 7.12 64.58 24.99
CA ARG A 394 7.44 65.19 23.69
C ARG A 394 7.77 64.11 22.66
N ALA A 395 7.10 64.17 21.50
CA ALA A 395 7.32 63.21 20.42
C ALA A 395 8.79 63.14 19.95
N ALA A 396 9.47 64.29 19.91
CA ALA A 396 10.88 64.39 19.51
C ALA A 396 11.87 63.71 20.49
N GLU A 397 11.49 63.52 21.76
CA GLU A 397 12.31 62.80 22.75
C GLU A 397 12.06 61.29 22.68
N LEU A 398 10.81 60.88 22.43
CA LEU A 398 10.43 59.48 22.26
C LEU A 398 10.92 58.87 20.94
N GLU A 399 11.08 59.67 19.88
CA GLU A 399 11.61 59.21 18.59
C GLU A 399 13.11 58.89 18.63
N LYS A 400 13.86 59.52 19.54
CA LYS A 400 15.28 59.22 19.77
C LYS A 400 15.53 57.88 20.48
N ILE A 401 14.48 57.24 21.01
CA ILE A 401 14.59 56.00 21.78
C ILE A 401 14.32 54.81 20.85
N GLY A 402 15.39 54.10 20.47
CA GLY A 402 15.35 52.88 19.65
C GLY A 402 15.46 51.59 20.46
N ILE A 403 15.54 50.46 19.75
CA ILE A 403 15.76 49.13 20.35
C ILE A 403 17.14 49.07 21.04
N ASP A 404 18.10 49.88 20.57
CA ASP A 404 19.45 50.02 21.14
C ASP A 404 19.46 50.50 22.60
N LEU A 405 18.32 50.97 23.13
CA LEU A 405 18.18 51.22 24.57
C LEU A 405 18.25 49.93 25.39
N LEU A 406 17.74 48.84 24.83
CA LEU A 406 17.54 47.57 25.52
C LEU A 406 18.84 46.76 25.66
N THR A 407 19.95 47.22 25.08
CA THR A 407 21.30 46.67 25.26
C THR A 407 22.07 47.32 26.41
N LYS A 408 21.52 48.39 27.01
CA LYS A 408 22.15 49.07 28.16
C LYS A 408 21.64 48.51 29.48
N ASP A 409 22.54 48.42 30.45
CA ASP A 409 22.18 48.02 31.82
C ASP A 409 21.22 49.01 32.47
N GLU A 410 20.24 48.50 33.23
CA GLU A 410 19.20 49.31 33.90
C GLU A 410 19.76 50.42 34.81
N SER A 411 20.94 50.19 35.38
CA SER A 411 21.66 51.14 36.23
C SER A 411 22.07 52.40 35.48
N THR A 412 22.27 52.30 34.16
CA THR A 412 22.75 53.37 33.28
C THR A 412 21.63 54.17 32.60
N LEU A 413 20.39 53.69 32.66
CA LEU A 413 19.23 54.33 32.03
C LEU A 413 18.76 55.57 32.83
N VAL A 414 18.45 56.67 32.13
CA VAL A 414 18.07 57.95 32.78
C VAL A 414 16.68 58.43 32.34
N GLY A 415 15.87 58.85 33.33
CA GLY A 415 14.61 59.58 33.11
C GLY A 415 13.59 58.83 32.23
N ILE A 416 13.36 59.35 31.01
CA ILE A 416 12.38 58.86 30.04
C ILE A 416 12.69 57.42 29.62
N GLU A 417 13.96 57.03 29.56
CA GLU A 417 14.41 55.68 29.20
C GLU A 417 13.90 54.62 30.18
N LYS A 418 13.94 54.91 31.49
CA LYS A 418 13.40 54.02 32.54
C LYS A 418 11.88 53.88 32.45
N GLN A 419 11.19 54.96 32.10
CA GLN A 419 9.73 54.93 31.90
C GLN A 419 9.34 54.11 30.67
N VAL A 420 10.10 54.22 29.57
CA VAL A 420 9.91 53.42 28.37
C VAL A 420 10.14 51.94 28.64
N LEU A 421 11.25 51.58 29.33
CA LEU A 421 11.54 50.20 29.70
C LEU A 421 10.45 49.59 30.60
N ALA A 422 10.00 50.34 31.61
CA ALA A 422 8.97 49.88 32.54
C ALA A 422 7.61 49.65 31.85
N GLU A 423 7.22 50.50 30.91
CA GLU A 423 5.98 50.32 30.14
C GLU A 423 6.11 49.22 29.08
N LEU A 424 7.30 49.04 28.48
CA LEU A 424 7.56 47.94 27.55
C LEU A 424 7.48 46.57 28.24
N ARG A 425 8.02 46.43 29.45
CA ARG A 425 7.96 45.20 30.26
C ARG A 425 6.53 44.78 30.61
N LYS A 426 5.60 45.73 30.74
CA LYS A 426 4.18 45.44 30.96
C LYS A 426 3.48 44.85 29.73
N LYS A 427 4.08 45.01 28.53
CA LYS A 427 3.47 44.64 27.25
C LYS A 427 4.15 43.44 26.58
N VAL A 428 5.46 43.29 26.74
CA VAL A 428 6.26 42.20 26.15
C VAL A 428 7.35 41.76 27.13
N ARG A 429 7.68 40.47 27.15
CA ARG A 429 8.85 39.96 27.87
C ARG A 429 10.11 40.48 27.19
N VAL A 430 10.83 41.37 27.87
CA VAL A 430 12.09 41.94 27.39
C VAL A 430 13.25 41.02 27.84
N PRO A 431 14.08 40.50 26.93
CA PRO A 431 15.26 39.70 27.29
C PRO A 431 16.34 40.58 27.97
N PRO A 432 17.30 39.97 28.69
CA PRO A 432 18.41 40.68 29.31
C PRO A 432 19.31 41.39 28.28
N PRO A 433 20.08 42.43 28.69
CA PRO A 433 20.89 43.24 27.78
C PRO A 433 21.86 42.45 26.89
N ASP A 434 22.57 41.47 27.46
CA ASP A 434 23.51 40.61 26.71
C ASP A 434 22.81 39.77 25.63
N GLU A 435 21.60 39.28 25.91
CA GLU A 435 20.80 38.52 24.96
C GLU A 435 20.20 39.43 23.88
N MET A 436 19.81 40.65 24.25
CA MET A 436 19.36 41.66 23.30
C MET A 436 20.47 42.06 22.31
N GLN A 437 21.71 42.22 22.80
CA GLN A 437 22.86 42.52 21.95
C GLN A 437 23.12 41.38 20.96
N ARG A 438 23.10 40.12 21.43
CA ARG A 438 23.20 38.95 20.55
C ARG A 438 22.10 38.90 19.48
N LEU A 439 20.87 39.25 19.82
CA LEU A 439 19.75 39.27 18.88
C LEU A 439 19.93 40.37 17.82
N ILE A 440 20.38 41.57 18.22
CA ILE A 440 20.65 42.68 17.29
C ILE A 440 21.82 42.33 16.36
N ASP A 441 22.90 41.75 16.90
CA ASP A 441 24.03 41.28 16.12
C ASP A 441 23.60 40.18 15.14
N LEU A 442 22.74 39.25 15.56
CA LEU A 442 22.17 38.22 14.69
C LEU A 442 21.34 38.84 13.56
N ARG A 443 20.50 39.84 13.85
CA ARG A 443 19.74 40.58 12.83
C ARG A 443 20.66 41.29 11.84
N ALA A 444 21.71 41.94 12.32
CA ALA A 444 22.68 42.62 11.47
C ALA A 444 23.41 41.63 10.54
N ARG A 445 23.80 40.47 11.07
CA ARG A 445 24.44 39.39 10.29
C ARG A 445 23.51 38.73 9.27
N VAL A 446 22.21 38.64 9.56
CA VAL A 446 21.21 38.22 8.56
C VAL A 446 21.03 39.31 7.51
N GLN A 447 20.91 40.57 7.90
CA GLN A 447 20.73 41.68 6.95
C GLN A 447 21.95 41.91 6.05
N SER A 448 23.16 41.58 6.52
CA SER A 448 24.40 41.65 5.72
C SER A 448 24.64 40.42 4.84
N GLY A 449 23.80 39.39 4.93
CA GLY A 449 23.94 38.14 4.17
C GLY A 449 25.04 37.20 4.69
N GLU A 450 25.70 37.50 5.81
CA GLU A 450 26.77 36.68 6.40
C GLU A 450 26.29 35.31 6.89
N ILE A 451 25.00 35.18 7.19
CA ILE A 451 24.37 33.95 7.66
C ILE A 451 23.64 33.31 6.48
N GLY A 452 24.31 32.35 5.81
CA GLY A 452 23.72 31.51 4.76
C GLY A 452 23.37 32.22 3.45
N GLY A 453 23.95 33.39 3.16
CA GLY A 453 23.65 34.17 1.94
C GLY A 453 22.26 34.82 1.93
N LEU A 454 21.55 34.82 3.06
CA LEU A 454 20.17 35.28 3.18
C LEU A 454 20.11 36.80 3.38
N GLU A 455 20.03 37.59 2.32
CA GLU A 455 19.70 39.03 2.42
C GLU A 455 18.20 39.22 2.73
N ALA A 456 17.79 39.05 3.99
CA ALA A 456 16.40 39.22 4.42
C ALA A 456 16.26 40.36 5.43
N THR A 457 15.29 41.25 5.18
CA THR A 457 15.08 42.45 6.01
C THR A 457 14.15 42.20 7.20
N SER A 458 13.35 41.12 7.15
CA SER A 458 12.36 40.75 8.17
C SER A 458 12.25 39.22 8.35
N ALA A 459 11.75 38.80 9.52
CA ALA A 459 11.43 37.40 9.80
C ALA A 459 10.37 36.86 8.83
N THR A 460 9.40 37.71 8.46
CA THR A 460 8.36 37.39 7.48
C THR A 460 8.92 37.11 6.09
N GLU A 461 9.95 37.84 5.68
CA GLU A 461 10.61 37.64 4.38
C GLU A 461 11.40 36.33 4.36
N MET A 462 12.10 35.98 5.45
CA MET A 462 12.74 34.67 5.59
C MET A 462 11.75 33.51 5.48
N ILE A 463 10.59 33.62 6.15
CA ILE A 463 9.54 32.59 6.10
C ILE A 463 9.02 32.45 4.67
N GLN A 464 8.77 33.57 3.99
CA GLN A 464 8.29 33.56 2.61
C GLN A 464 9.31 32.92 1.68
N ARG A 465 10.60 33.25 1.79
CA ARG A 465 11.67 32.64 0.99
C ARG A 465 11.84 31.14 1.28
N ARG A 466 11.80 30.72 2.55
CA ARG A 466 11.87 29.29 2.90
C ARG A 466 10.67 28.51 2.35
N VAL A 467 9.46 29.03 2.55
CA VAL A 467 8.23 28.40 2.03
C VAL A 467 8.26 28.35 0.50
N HIS A 468 8.79 29.39 -0.15
CA HIS A 468 8.97 29.44 -1.59
C HIS A 468 9.96 28.38 -2.08
N SER A 469 11.17 28.29 -1.49
CA SER A 469 12.16 27.26 -1.82
C SER A 469 11.63 25.83 -1.58
N GLU A 470 10.99 25.58 -0.43
CA GLU A 470 10.35 24.28 -0.15
C GLU A 470 9.24 23.95 -1.16
N ALA A 471 8.48 24.95 -1.62
CA ALA A 471 7.44 24.79 -2.62
C ALA A 471 8.01 24.50 -4.01
N VAL A 472 9.07 25.18 -4.43
CA VAL A 472 9.75 24.95 -5.70
C VAL A 472 10.37 23.55 -5.73
N ASN A 473 11.06 23.15 -4.65
CA ASN A 473 11.60 21.79 -4.51
C ASN A 473 10.50 20.72 -4.55
N SER A 474 9.36 20.96 -3.88
CA SER A 474 8.23 20.03 -3.92
C SER A 474 7.59 19.95 -5.31
N LEU A 475 7.52 21.08 -6.04
CA LEU A 475 7.01 21.12 -7.41
C LEU A 475 7.93 20.35 -8.36
N ARG A 476 9.25 20.53 -8.25
CA ARG A 476 10.25 19.77 -9.01
C ARG A 476 10.03 18.27 -8.87
N LEU A 477 9.86 17.80 -7.64
CA LEU A 477 9.57 16.39 -7.38
C LEU A 477 8.21 15.96 -7.95
N ASP A 478 7.17 16.77 -7.79
CA ASP A 478 5.85 16.47 -8.36
C ASP A 478 5.92 16.28 -9.88
N LEU A 479 6.69 17.10 -10.61
CA LEU A 479 6.86 16.96 -12.06
C LEU A 479 7.50 15.62 -12.43
N VAL A 480 8.57 15.21 -11.72
CA VAL A 480 9.21 13.90 -11.92
C VAL A 480 8.21 12.77 -11.68
N TRP A 481 7.51 12.79 -10.54
CA TRP A 481 6.62 11.71 -10.17
C TRP A 481 5.35 11.64 -11.03
N HIS A 482 4.89 12.76 -11.59
CA HIS A 482 3.81 12.76 -12.59
C HIS A 482 4.22 12.14 -13.92
N LEU A 483 5.50 12.26 -14.31
CA LEU A 483 6.02 11.48 -15.43
C LEU A 483 5.98 9.98 -15.10
N ILE A 484 6.54 9.60 -13.95
CA ILE A 484 6.61 8.19 -13.52
C ILE A 484 5.20 7.56 -13.44
N ILE A 485 4.21 8.25 -12.87
CA ILE A 485 2.80 7.77 -12.87
C ILE A 485 2.32 7.41 -14.29
N GLY A 486 2.75 8.17 -15.29
CA GLY A 486 2.38 7.95 -16.69
C GLY A 486 3.09 6.79 -17.39
N VAL A 487 4.10 6.17 -16.78
CA VAL A 487 4.82 4.98 -17.29
C VAL A 487 4.77 3.81 -16.30
N MET A 488 3.71 3.74 -15.49
CA MET A 488 3.51 2.69 -14.47
C MET A 488 2.31 1.79 -14.77
N THR A 489 1.76 1.85 -15.98
CA THR A 489 0.56 1.09 -16.36
C THR A 489 0.83 -0.42 -16.39
N ASN A 490 1.93 -0.89 -16.97
CA ASN A 490 2.22 -2.33 -17.02
C ASN A 490 2.59 -2.89 -15.64
N VAL A 491 3.37 -2.15 -14.85
CA VAL A 491 3.65 -2.52 -13.45
C VAL A 491 2.35 -2.58 -12.63
N ALA A 492 1.45 -1.62 -12.81
CA ALA A 492 0.14 -1.64 -12.14
C ALA A 492 -0.70 -2.84 -12.59
N ARG A 493 -0.74 -3.20 -13.88
CA ARG A 493 -1.44 -4.41 -14.37
C ARG A 493 -0.91 -5.69 -13.73
N VAL A 494 0.42 -5.82 -13.60
CA VAL A 494 1.03 -6.96 -12.89
C VAL A 494 0.54 -7.00 -11.45
N VAL A 495 0.60 -5.90 -10.70
CA VAL A 495 0.14 -5.86 -9.30
C VAL A 495 -1.38 -6.10 -9.18
N GLU A 496 -2.19 -5.54 -10.09
CA GLU A 496 -3.65 -5.78 -10.16
C GLU A 496 -3.98 -7.25 -10.39
N THR A 497 -3.14 -7.98 -11.13
CA THR A 497 -3.29 -9.43 -11.33
C THR A 497 -3.21 -10.18 -9.98
N TYR A 498 -2.30 -9.78 -9.10
CA TYR A 498 -2.20 -10.35 -7.74
C TYR A 498 -3.38 -9.95 -6.85
N LEU A 499 -3.82 -8.69 -6.92
CA LEU A 499 -5.00 -8.21 -6.19
C LEU A 499 -6.24 -9.00 -6.59
N ARG A 500 -6.43 -9.18 -7.90
CA ARG A 500 -7.53 -9.94 -8.49
C ARG A 500 -7.57 -11.37 -7.95
N SER A 501 -6.44 -12.06 -8.04
CA SER A 501 -6.32 -13.43 -7.55
C SER A 501 -6.58 -13.54 -6.04
N LYS A 502 -6.12 -12.59 -5.23
CA LYS A 502 -6.40 -12.54 -3.79
C LYS A 502 -7.89 -12.37 -3.51
N HIS A 503 -8.57 -11.46 -4.21
CA HIS A 503 -10.01 -11.25 -4.07
C HIS A 503 -10.80 -12.50 -4.50
N ASP A 504 -10.44 -13.11 -5.63
CA ASP A 504 -11.05 -14.36 -6.08
C ASP A 504 -10.84 -15.48 -5.09
N LEU A 505 -9.64 -15.64 -4.51
CA LEU A 505 -9.38 -16.68 -3.51
C LEU A 505 -10.27 -16.53 -2.26
N LEU A 506 -10.57 -15.30 -1.84
CA LEU A 506 -11.53 -15.05 -0.76
C LEU A 506 -12.94 -15.50 -1.14
N ARG A 507 -13.38 -15.19 -2.37
CA ARG A 507 -14.67 -15.62 -2.91
C ARG A 507 -14.74 -17.15 -3.05
N ILE A 508 -13.71 -17.78 -3.62
CA ILE A 508 -13.56 -19.24 -3.74
C ILE A 508 -13.64 -19.90 -2.36
N ARG A 509 -12.94 -19.39 -1.35
CA ARG A 509 -13.01 -19.92 0.02
C ARG A 509 -14.42 -19.83 0.61
N ALA A 510 -15.20 -18.80 0.28
CA ALA A 510 -16.58 -18.70 0.71
C ALA A 510 -17.47 -19.76 0.02
N VAL A 511 -17.25 -20.03 -1.27
CA VAL A 511 -17.92 -21.13 -2.00
C VAL A 511 -17.56 -22.48 -1.39
N LEU A 512 -16.28 -22.73 -1.10
CA LEU A 512 -15.81 -23.99 -0.52
C LEU A 512 -16.52 -24.31 0.79
N LYS A 513 -16.73 -23.31 1.67
CA LYS A 513 -17.53 -23.50 2.90
C LYS A 513 -18.93 -24.02 2.56
N SER A 514 -19.59 -23.40 1.57
CA SER A 514 -20.91 -23.83 1.15
C SER A 514 -20.94 -25.25 0.58
N ILE A 515 -19.93 -25.66 -0.21
CA ILE A 515 -19.81 -27.02 -0.75
C ILE A 515 -19.72 -28.05 0.39
N TYR A 516 -19.02 -27.70 1.47
CA TYR A 516 -18.68 -28.62 2.54
C TYR A 516 -19.68 -28.68 3.72
N GLU A 517 -20.63 -27.76 3.82
CA GLU A 517 -21.65 -27.67 4.87
C GLU A 517 -22.96 -28.41 4.49
N GLU A 518 -22.87 -29.74 4.26
CA GLU A 518 -24.03 -30.64 4.04
C GLU A 518 -24.97 -30.21 2.90
N THR A 519 -24.42 -29.98 1.71
CA THR A 519 -25.25 -29.83 0.50
C THR A 519 -25.44 -31.14 -0.25
N GLU A 520 -26.62 -31.31 -0.85
CA GLU A 520 -26.91 -32.40 -1.79
C GLU A 520 -25.80 -32.49 -2.85
N MET A 521 -25.39 -33.72 -3.24
CA MET A 521 -24.27 -33.91 -4.18
C MET A 521 -24.45 -33.13 -5.49
N GLU A 522 -25.67 -33.02 -6.01
CA GLU A 522 -25.96 -32.26 -7.23
C GLU A 522 -25.60 -30.76 -7.08
N LEU A 523 -25.88 -30.17 -5.92
CA LEU A 523 -25.52 -28.78 -5.63
C LEU A 523 -24.02 -28.59 -5.43
N GLN A 524 -23.31 -29.61 -4.96
CA GLN A 524 -21.85 -29.58 -4.87
C GLN A 524 -21.22 -29.52 -6.27
N TYR A 525 -21.64 -30.38 -7.19
CA TYR A 525 -21.16 -30.37 -8.57
C TYR A 525 -21.41 -29.04 -9.27
N LEU A 526 -22.62 -28.48 -9.14
CA LEU A 526 -22.93 -27.16 -9.71
C LEU A 526 -22.05 -26.04 -9.17
N ARG A 527 -21.69 -26.09 -7.89
CA ARG A 527 -20.80 -25.10 -7.26
C ARG A 527 -19.35 -25.27 -7.68
N GLU A 528 -18.89 -26.50 -7.87
CA GLU A 528 -17.57 -26.78 -8.42
C GLU A 528 -17.46 -26.30 -9.86
N GLU A 529 -18.51 -26.48 -10.66
CA GLU A 529 -18.59 -25.97 -12.03
C GLU A 529 -18.43 -24.45 -12.09
N ILE A 530 -19.09 -23.71 -11.19
CA ILE A 530 -18.93 -22.25 -11.09
C ILE A 530 -17.46 -21.86 -10.82
N LEU A 531 -16.72 -22.66 -10.03
CA LEU A 531 -15.31 -22.39 -9.77
C LEU A 531 -14.46 -22.66 -11.02
N ILE A 532 -14.79 -23.68 -11.81
CA ILE A 532 -14.10 -23.99 -13.08
C ILE A 532 -14.38 -22.90 -14.12
N ASP A 533 -15.62 -22.43 -14.23
CA ASP A 533 -15.99 -21.30 -15.09
C ASP A 533 -15.22 -20.03 -14.70
N LEU A 534 -15.18 -19.71 -13.41
CA LEU A 534 -14.41 -18.59 -12.89
C LEU A 534 -12.93 -18.71 -13.28
N LEU A 535 -12.34 -19.90 -13.13
CA LEU A 535 -10.94 -20.11 -13.50
C LEU A 535 -10.71 -19.98 -15.01
N SER A 536 -11.63 -20.48 -15.83
CA SER A 536 -11.59 -20.31 -17.29
C SER A 536 -11.56 -18.84 -17.68
N LEU A 537 -12.45 -18.03 -17.06
CA LEU A 537 -12.47 -16.58 -17.27
C LEU A 537 -11.15 -15.92 -16.85
N ARG A 538 -10.52 -16.38 -15.76
CA ARG A 538 -9.24 -15.84 -15.28
C ARG A 538 -8.04 -16.25 -16.12
N ILE A 539 -8.02 -17.47 -16.67
CA ILE A 539 -6.99 -17.88 -17.65
C ILE A 539 -7.06 -16.97 -18.87
N TYR A 540 -8.26 -16.75 -19.40
CA TYR A 540 -8.45 -15.89 -20.56
C TYR A 540 -8.12 -14.42 -20.25
N GLU A 541 -8.55 -13.90 -19.10
CA GLU A 541 -8.21 -12.54 -18.65
C GLU A 541 -6.69 -12.37 -18.49
N MET A 542 -6.01 -13.31 -17.86
CA MET A 542 -4.54 -13.31 -17.72
C MET A 542 -3.87 -13.25 -19.10
N LYS A 543 -4.36 -14.02 -20.08
CA LYS A 543 -3.82 -14.01 -21.43
C LYS A 543 -4.12 -12.72 -22.21
N CYS A 544 -5.25 -12.07 -21.95
CA CYS A 544 -5.53 -10.74 -22.50
C CYS A 544 -4.60 -9.67 -21.92
N VAL A 545 -4.27 -9.74 -20.63
CA VAL A 545 -3.42 -8.76 -19.95
C VAL A 545 -1.94 -8.97 -20.28
N HIS A 546 -1.50 -10.23 -20.31
CA HIS A 546 -0.11 -10.66 -20.52
C HIS A 546 -0.03 -11.59 -21.75
N PRO A 547 -0.24 -11.06 -22.96
CA PRO A 547 -0.33 -11.84 -24.20
C PRO A 547 0.96 -12.56 -24.59
N GLU A 548 2.10 -12.17 -24.06
CA GLU A 548 3.40 -12.83 -24.24
C GLU A 548 3.53 -14.16 -23.47
N LEU A 549 2.72 -14.39 -22.43
CA LEU A 549 2.83 -15.60 -21.60
C LEU A 549 2.27 -16.84 -22.29
N ASP A 550 3.00 -17.95 -22.20
CA ASP A 550 2.55 -19.25 -22.68
C ASP A 550 1.48 -19.89 -21.77
N ALA A 551 0.76 -20.89 -22.29
CA ALA A 551 -0.27 -21.60 -21.55
C ALA A 551 0.29 -22.23 -20.25
N PRO A 552 1.44 -22.94 -20.24
CA PRO A 552 2.01 -23.47 -19.01
C PRO A 552 2.26 -22.41 -17.94
N THR A 553 2.79 -21.24 -18.29
CA THR A 553 3.12 -20.20 -17.31
C THR A 553 1.86 -19.57 -16.73
N VAL A 554 0.85 -19.26 -17.56
CA VAL A 554 -0.46 -18.77 -17.09
C VAL A 554 -1.11 -19.77 -16.13
N CYS A 555 -1.14 -21.04 -16.51
CA CYS A 555 -1.76 -22.10 -15.70
C CYS A 555 -0.98 -22.34 -14.41
N ALA A 556 0.35 -22.36 -14.47
CA ALA A 556 1.21 -22.50 -13.31
C ALA A 556 1.03 -21.34 -12.33
N TRP A 557 0.88 -20.10 -12.83
CA TRP A 557 0.65 -18.94 -12.00
C TRP A 557 -0.68 -19.04 -11.24
N LEU A 558 -1.76 -19.37 -11.94
CA LEU A 558 -3.08 -19.54 -11.30
C LEU A 558 -3.06 -20.69 -10.28
N HIS A 559 -2.43 -21.81 -10.64
CA HIS A 559 -2.27 -22.95 -9.73
C HIS A 559 -1.43 -22.59 -8.50
N ALA A 560 -0.36 -21.82 -8.66
CA ALA A 560 0.49 -21.34 -7.59
C ALA A 560 -0.29 -20.51 -6.57
N ARG A 561 -1.17 -19.59 -7.05
CA ARG A 561 -2.00 -18.75 -6.20
C ARG A 561 -3.12 -19.50 -5.49
N LEU A 562 -3.74 -20.49 -6.15
CA LEU A 562 -4.71 -21.37 -5.50
C LEU A 562 -4.06 -22.27 -4.43
N SER A 563 -2.79 -22.63 -4.63
CA SER A 563 -2.12 -23.66 -3.85
C SER A 563 -1.14 -23.15 -2.79
N ASN A 564 -0.93 -21.84 -2.68
CA ASN A 564 0.16 -21.24 -1.89
C ASN A 564 1.50 -21.94 -2.16
N LYS A 565 1.91 -21.89 -3.43
CA LYS A 565 3.22 -22.38 -3.89
C LYS A 565 3.92 -21.29 -4.70
N SER A 566 5.24 -21.43 -4.86
CA SER A 566 5.98 -20.69 -5.86
C SER A 566 5.52 -21.07 -7.27
N LEU A 567 5.66 -20.13 -8.22
CA LEU A 567 5.36 -20.38 -9.64
C LEU A 567 6.14 -21.58 -10.19
N THR A 568 7.41 -21.71 -9.85
CA THR A 568 8.28 -22.81 -10.29
C THR A 568 7.76 -24.17 -9.79
N ALA A 569 7.47 -24.29 -8.50
CA ALA A 569 6.96 -25.53 -7.93
C ALA A 569 5.56 -25.89 -8.48
N ALA A 570 4.73 -24.89 -8.77
CA ALA A 570 3.44 -25.11 -9.40
C ALA A 570 3.57 -25.58 -10.85
N LYS A 571 4.51 -25.00 -11.62
CA LYS A 571 4.80 -25.41 -13.00
C LYS A 571 5.29 -26.84 -13.07
N ASP A 572 6.28 -27.19 -12.23
CA ASP A 572 6.83 -28.54 -12.16
C ASP A 572 5.74 -29.56 -11.81
N GLU A 573 4.85 -29.22 -10.89
CA GLU A 573 3.75 -30.10 -10.51
C GLU A 573 2.75 -30.33 -11.65
N LEU A 574 2.33 -29.28 -12.36
CA LEU A 574 1.39 -29.43 -13.49
C LEU A 574 1.96 -30.29 -14.62
N LEU A 575 3.25 -30.14 -14.90
CA LEU A 575 3.93 -30.86 -15.99
C LEU A 575 4.29 -32.30 -15.63
N SER A 576 4.56 -32.59 -14.35
CA SER A 576 5.04 -33.90 -13.89
C SER A 576 3.96 -34.84 -13.37
N THR A 577 2.80 -34.33 -12.96
CA THR A 577 1.76 -35.17 -12.32
C THR A 577 0.58 -35.43 -13.27
N PRO A 578 -0.05 -36.63 -13.21
CA PRO A 578 -1.19 -36.96 -14.06
C PRO A 578 -2.32 -35.94 -13.97
N SER A 579 -2.93 -35.63 -15.11
CA SER A 579 -4.07 -34.71 -15.19
C SER A 579 -5.35 -35.37 -14.71
N PRO A 580 -6.18 -34.70 -13.88
CA PRO A 580 -7.53 -35.18 -13.58
C PRO A 580 -8.44 -35.34 -14.81
N VAL A 581 -8.14 -34.66 -15.92
CA VAL A 581 -8.88 -34.82 -17.19
C VAL A 581 -8.78 -36.26 -17.70
N TYR A 582 -7.67 -36.94 -17.41
CA TYR A 582 -7.41 -38.32 -17.83
C TYR A 582 -7.63 -39.35 -16.71
N GLU A 583 -8.29 -38.94 -15.62
CA GLU A 583 -8.54 -39.81 -14.47
C GLU A 583 -9.27 -41.10 -14.92
N GLY A 584 -8.68 -42.26 -14.59
CA GLY A 584 -9.20 -43.58 -14.99
C GLY A 584 -8.93 -43.99 -16.44
N ILE A 585 -8.23 -43.17 -17.24
CA ILE A 585 -7.92 -43.45 -18.65
C ILE A 585 -6.42 -43.67 -18.85
N VAL A 586 -5.58 -42.69 -18.49
CA VAL A 586 -4.12 -42.74 -18.68
C VAL A 586 -3.38 -41.89 -17.65
N GLU A 587 -2.23 -42.36 -17.18
CA GLU A 587 -1.33 -41.60 -16.32
C GLU A 587 -0.45 -40.66 -17.14
N ALA A 588 -1.05 -39.58 -17.66
CA ALA A 588 -0.35 -38.55 -18.42
C ALA A 588 -0.67 -37.15 -17.89
N SER A 589 0.27 -36.21 -18.01
CA SER A 589 0.02 -34.80 -17.76
C SER A 589 -0.73 -34.16 -18.93
N LEU A 590 -1.40 -33.02 -18.67
CA LEU A 590 -2.11 -32.28 -19.70
C LEU A 590 -1.10 -31.58 -20.61
N ALA A 591 -1.23 -31.76 -21.93
CA ALA A 591 -0.35 -31.12 -22.91
C ALA A 591 -0.71 -29.64 -23.12
N LEU A 592 -0.46 -28.82 -22.10
CA LEU A 592 -0.86 -27.40 -22.02
C LEU A 592 -0.42 -26.58 -23.24
N ASP A 593 0.77 -26.84 -23.79
CA ASP A 593 1.33 -26.14 -24.95
C ASP A 593 0.51 -26.29 -26.23
N ARG A 594 -0.38 -27.29 -26.29
CA ARG A 594 -1.19 -27.61 -27.48
C ARG A 594 -2.64 -27.19 -27.36
N LEU A 595 -3.01 -26.55 -26.25
CA LEU A 595 -4.38 -26.18 -25.95
C LEU A 595 -4.56 -24.67 -26.06
N GLU A 596 -5.70 -24.25 -26.59
CA GLU A 596 -6.11 -22.84 -26.57
C GLU A 596 -6.50 -22.41 -25.14
N PHE A 597 -6.31 -21.12 -24.84
CA PHE A 597 -6.55 -20.56 -23.49
C PHE A 597 -8.03 -20.56 -23.06
N ASN A 598 -8.96 -20.72 -23.99
CA ASN A 598 -10.40 -20.89 -23.74
C ASN A 598 -10.80 -22.36 -23.50
N ASN A 599 -9.85 -23.29 -23.48
CA ASN A 599 -10.13 -24.71 -23.35
C ASN A 599 -10.48 -25.08 -21.90
N TYR A 600 -11.72 -25.54 -21.71
CA TYR A 600 -12.25 -25.97 -20.41
C TYR A 600 -11.37 -27.02 -19.71
N ALA A 601 -10.69 -27.91 -20.44
CA ALA A 601 -9.84 -28.94 -19.86
C ALA A 601 -8.71 -28.37 -19.02
N ILE A 602 -8.19 -27.19 -19.38
CA ILE A 602 -7.15 -26.49 -18.62
C ILE A 602 -7.69 -26.05 -17.26
N ALA A 603 -8.84 -25.38 -17.26
CA ALA A 603 -9.47 -24.89 -16.04
C ALA A 603 -9.91 -26.05 -15.14
N TYR A 604 -10.46 -27.11 -15.72
CA TYR A 604 -10.81 -28.33 -15.01
C TYR A 604 -9.59 -28.95 -14.32
N ASP A 605 -8.47 -29.13 -15.03
CA ASP A 605 -7.25 -29.72 -14.48
C ASP A 605 -6.75 -28.94 -13.25
N VAL A 606 -6.57 -27.62 -13.38
CA VAL A 606 -6.05 -26.78 -12.31
C VAL A 606 -7.01 -26.69 -11.12
N MET A 607 -8.31 -26.45 -11.37
CA MET A 607 -9.30 -26.32 -10.30
C MET A 607 -9.54 -27.64 -9.58
N HIS A 608 -9.60 -28.76 -10.30
CA HIS A 608 -9.84 -30.07 -9.68
C HIS A 608 -8.66 -30.51 -8.79
N ARG A 609 -7.41 -30.20 -9.20
CA ARG A 609 -6.23 -30.39 -8.33
C ARG A 609 -6.35 -29.58 -7.03
N PHE A 610 -6.78 -28.33 -7.12
CA PHE A 610 -7.02 -27.49 -5.96
C PHE A 610 -8.13 -28.05 -5.05
N LEU A 611 -9.29 -28.40 -5.63
CA LEU A 611 -10.43 -28.98 -4.90
C LEU A 611 -10.05 -30.27 -4.17
N THR A 612 -9.31 -31.16 -4.84
CA THR A 612 -8.81 -32.40 -4.26
C THR A 612 -7.94 -32.13 -3.03
N ARG A 613 -7.03 -31.14 -3.10
CA ARG A 613 -6.22 -30.74 -1.94
C ARG A 613 -7.06 -30.17 -0.81
N GLN A 614 -8.07 -29.35 -1.13
CA GLN A 614 -8.96 -28.78 -0.11
C GLN A 614 -9.76 -29.87 0.60
N ARG A 615 -10.26 -30.87 -0.13
CA ARG A 615 -10.94 -32.05 0.44
C ARG A 615 -10.00 -32.83 1.37
N LEU A 616 -8.77 -33.11 0.95
CA LEU A 616 -7.75 -33.80 1.77
C LEU A 616 -7.35 -32.98 3.00
N ALA A 617 -7.24 -31.65 2.89
CA ALA A 617 -6.94 -30.79 4.03
C ALA A 617 -8.10 -30.74 5.03
N LYS A 618 -9.34 -30.72 4.55
CA LYS A 618 -10.54 -30.78 5.39
C LYS A 618 -10.59 -32.09 6.17
N ALA A 619 -10.44 -33.23 5.48
CA ALA A 619 -10.44 -34.55 6.10
C ALA A 619 -9.39 -34.65 7.23
N ARG A 620 -8.16 -34.18 6.98
CA ARG A 620 -7.10 -34.14 8.00
C ARG A 620 -7.46 -33.27 9.22
N ARG A 621 -8.12 -32.13 9.02
CA ARG A 621 -8.56 -31.28 10.15
C ARG A 621 -9.68 -31.93 10.95
N GLU A 622 -10.62 -32.60 10.28
CA GLU A 622 -11.70 -33.34 10.93
C GLU A 622 -11.15 -34.52 11.75
N GLU A 623 -10.16 -35.26 11.22
CA GLU A 623 -9.45 -36.31 11.94
C GLU A 623 -8.75 -35.77 13.20
N LEU A 624 -7.97 -34.69 13.09
CA LEU A 624 -7.31 -34.06 14.24
C LEU A 624 -8.31 -33.58 15.30
N ALA A 625 -9.43 -32.98 14.88
CA ALA A 625 -10.48 -32.54 15.79
C ALA A 625 -11.16 -33.72 16.53
N LEU A 626 -11.29 -34.88 15.88
CA LEU A 626 -11.78 -36.10 16.51
C LEU A 626 -10.76 -36.68 17.49
N GLU A 627 -9.46 -36.67 17.15
CA GLU A 627 -8.39 -37.09 18.06
C GLU A 627 -8.33 -36.21 19.32
N ASP A 628 -8.40 -34.90 19.18
CA ASP A 628 -8.38 -33.97 20.31
C ASP A 628 -9.59 -34.15 21.23
N LYS A 629 -10.79 -34.36 20.66
CA LYS A 629 -11.99 -34.70 21.43
C LYS A 629 -11.82 -36.02 22.19
N ARG A 630 -11.21 -37.03 21.58
CA ARG A 630 -10.91 -38.32 22.24
C ARG A 630 -9.93 -38.14 23.39
N ARG A 631 -8.84 -37.40 23.18
CA ARG A 631 -7.85 -37.08 24.23
C ARG A 631 -8.46 -36.30 25.38
N GLU A 632 -9.32 -35.33 25.10
CA GLU A 632 -10.04 -34.56 26.13
C GLU A 632 -10.98 -35.46 26.93
N GLN A 633 -11.73 -36.35 26.26
CA GLN A 633 -12.58 -37.34 26.93
C GLN A 633 -11.77 -38.30 27.80
N GLU A 634 -10.63 -38.79 27.32
CA GLU A 634 -9.71 -39.64 28.09
C GLU A 634 -9.14 -38.91 29.30
N MET A 635 -8.70 -37.66 29.15
CA MET A 635 -8.25 -36.81 30.25
C MET A 635 -9.35 -36.57 31.28
N LEU A 636 -10.59 -36.31 30.84
CA LEU A 636 -11.74 -36.17 31.74
C LEU A 636 -12.03 -37.49 32.47
N LEU A 637 -11.93 -38.64 31.80
CA LEU A 637 -12.09 -39.95 32.42
C LEU A 637 -10.97 -40.27 33.42
N GLN A 638 -9.73 -39.92 33.12
CA GLN A 638 -8.60 -40.05 34.06
C GLN A 638 -8.76 -39.14 35.27
N ARG A 639 -9.16 -37.88 35.07
CA ARG A 639 -9.50 -36.95 36.16
C ARG A 639 -10.64 -37.50 37.02
N ARG A 640 -11.70 -38.05 36.41
CA ARG A 640 -12.80 -38.72 37.13
C ARG A 640 -12.32 -39.91 37.97
N LYS A 641 -11.37 -40.71 37.46
CA LYS A 641 -10.78 -41.84 38.21
C LYS A 641 -9.86 -41.39 39.37
N SER A 642 -9.28 -40.20 39.30
CA SER A 642 -8.41 -39.63 40.35
C SER A 642 -9.15 -38.88 41.48
N LEU A 643 -10.46 -38.66 41.36
CA LEU A 643 -11.27 -37.99 42.37
C LEU A 643 -11.62 -38.96 43.50
N ASP A 644 -10.87 -38.88 44.60
CA ASP A 644 -11.11 -39.61 45.84
C ASP A 644 -11.65 -38.66 46.92
N VAL A 645 -12.69 -39.11 47.64
CA VAL A 645 -13.34 -38.38 48.73
C VAL A 645 -12.32 -38.04 49.82
N LEU A 646 -11.46 -38.99 50.19
CA LEU A 646 -10.45 -38.77 51.24
C LEU A 646 -9.38 -37.78 50.78
N ASN A 647 -8.97 -37.84 49.53
CA ASN A 647 -8.02 -36.88 48.98
C ASN A 647 -8.60 -35.46 48.91
N PHE A 648 -9.89 -35.30 48.60
CA PHE A 648 -10.58 -34.00 48.66
C PHE A 648 -10.61 -33.44 50.09
N ILE A 649 -11.02 -34.26 51.07
CA ILE A 649 -11.05 -33.88 52.49
C ILE A 649 -9.64 -33.54 52.98
N TYR A 650 -8.66 -34.40 52.71
CA TYR A 650 -7.27 -34.22 53.07
C TYR A 650 -6.69 -32.93 52.47
N THR A 651 -6.90 -32.68 51.18
CA THR A 651 -6.41 -31.47 50.51
C THR A 651 -7.05 -30.23 51.12
N LYS A 652 -8.36 -30.22 51.38
CA LYS A 652 -9.05 -29.10 52.02
C LYS A 652 -8.51 -28.84 53.43
N ALA A 653 -8.41 -29.87 54.27
CA ALA A 653 -7.86 -29.78 55.63
C ALA A 653 -6.40 -29.30 55.62
N HIS A 654 -5.56 -29.88 54.76
CA HIS A 654 -4.15 -29.53 54.66
C HIS A 654 -3.94 -28.11 54.10
N THR A 655 -4.84 -27.63 53.24
CA THR A 655 -4.84 -26.23 52.76
C THR A 655 -5.20 -25.29 53.91
N VAL A 656 -6.17 -25.64 54.76
CA VAL A 656 -6.50 -24.89 55.98
C VAL A 656 -5.30 -24.84 56.95
N PHE A 657 -4.59 -25.95 57.15
CA PHE A 657 -3.42 -26.01 58.03
C PHE A 657 -2.15 -25.32 57.48
N ARG A 658 -1.99 -25.23 56.15
CA ARG A 658 -0.83 -24.57 55.51
C ARG A 658 -0.94 -23.05 55.44
N VAL A 659 -2.13 -22.48 55.58
CA VAL A 659 -2.34 -21.04 55.52
C VAL A 659 -1.93 -20.39 56.84
N ILE A 660 -0.66 -19.96 56.92
CA ILE A 660 -0.16 -19.15 58.04
C ILE A 660 -0.32 -17.67 57.67
N GLY A 661 -1.41 -17.06 58.14
CA GLY A 661 -1.59 -15.61 58.25
C GLY A 661 -1.93 -14.86 56.94
N ARG A 662 -3.06 -14.14 56.98
CA ARG A 662 -3.55 -13.14 56.00
C ARG A 662 -4.23 -13.64 54.72
N VAL A 663 -5.12 -14.63 54.82
CA VAL A 663 -6.12 -14.92 53.76
C VAL A 663 -7.50 -14.93 54.40
N GLY A 664 -8.50 -14.31 53.75
CA GLY A 664 -9.88 -14.23 54.26
C GLY A 664 -10.53 -15.61 54.41
N THR A 665 -11.49 -15.75 55.33
CA THR A 665 -12.05 -17.06 55.73
C THR A 665 -12.91 -17.73 54.66
N ARG A 666 -13.39 -16.98 53.67
CA ARG A 666 -14.21 -17.50 52.56
C ARG A 666 -13.38 -18.41 51.65
N GLY A 667 -13.70 -19.70 51.69
CA GLY A 667 -13.07 -20.76 50.91
C GLY A 667 -12.23 -21.74 51.74
N LEU A 668 -11.88 -21.35 52.98
CA LEU A 668 -11.19 -22.20 53.97
C LEU A 668 -12.17 -22.85 54.95
N GLU A 669 -13.26 -22.17 55.27
CA GLU A 669 -14.36 -22.74 56.07
C GLU A 669 -15.08 -23.83 55.27
N TRP A 670 -15.44 -24.91 55.96
CA TRP A 670 -16.29 -25.95 55.41
C TRP A 670 -17.71 -25.41 55.28
N GLY A 671 -18.24 -25.37 54.06
CA GLY A 671 -19.57 -24.80 53.78
C GLY A 671 -20.51 -25.73 53.02
N PRO A 672 -21.74 -25.28 52.74
CA PRO A 672 -22.78 -26.10 52.08
C PRO A 672 -22.37 -26.62 50.69
N SER A 673 -21.52 -25.89 49.98
CA SER A 673 -20.97 -26.32 48.68
C SER A 673 -19.97 -27.47 48.83
N ASP A 674 -19.19 -27.48 49.91
CA ASP A 674 -18.26 -28.57 50.23
C ASP A 674 -19.03 -29.81 50.71
N ASP A 675 -20.11 -29.64 51.49
CA ASP A 675 -21.03 -30.73 51.85
C ASP A 675 -21.61 -31.42 50.61
N MET A 676 -22.14 -30.63 49.68
CA MET A 676 -22.71 -31.15 48.44
C MET A 676 -21.66 -31.86 47.58
N LYS A 677 -20.44 -31.32 47.52
CA LYS A 677 -19.33 -31.92 46.76
C LYS A 677 -18.84 -33.22 47.40
N CYS A 678 -18.72 -33.24 48.73
CA CYS A 678 -18.35 -34.43 49.49
C CYS A 678 -19.41 -35.53 49.34
N ALA A 679 -20.70 -35.18 49.48
CA ALA A 679 -21.81 -36.10 49.31
C ALA A 679 -21.84 -36.70 47.89
N ASN A 680 -21.60 -35.89 46.85
CA ASN A 680 -21.56 -36.37 45.47
C ASN A 680 -20.38 -37.32 45.22
N LEU A 681 -19.19 -37.01 45.75
CA LEU A 681 -18.02 -37.89 45.64
C LEU A 681 -18.22 -39.19 46.42
N LEU A 682 -18.86 -39.13 47.60
CA LEU A 682 -19.17 -40.29 48.42
C LEU A 682 -20.20 -41.20 47.76
N ALA A 683 -21.27 -40.62 47.20
CA ALA A 683 -22.27 -41.34 46.42
C ALA A 683 -21.63 -42.04 45.21
N PHE A 684 -20.71 -41.36 44.52
CA PHE A 684 -19.96 -41.95 43.41
C PHE A 684 -19.05 -43.11 43.86
N TYR A 685 -18.34 -42.95 44.99
CA TYR A 685 -17.52 -44.02 45.58
C TYR A 685 -18.37 -45.25 45.90
N ILE A 686 -19.54 -45.05 46.51
CA ILE A 686 -20.47 -46.14 46.85
C ILE A 686 -20.94 -46.84 45.58
N GLN A 687 -21.45 -46.09 44.60
CA GLN A 687 -21.95 -46.64 43.34
C GLN A 687 -20.90 -47.46 42.58
N THR A 688 -19.67 -46.96 42.52
CA THR A 688 -18.57 -47.61 41.78
C THR A 688 -18.09 -48.90 42.46
N ASN A 689 -18.29 -49.04 43.78
CA ASN A 689 -17.83 -50.18 44.57
C ASN A 689 -18.95 -51.17 44.96
N ARG A 690 -20.19 -50.95 44.50
CA ARG A 690 -21.29 -51.93 44.66
C ARG A 690 -20.90 -53.27 44.06
N GLY A 691 -21.28 -54.35 44.72
CA GLY A 691 -21.08 -55.69 44.16
C GLY A 691 -19.72 -56.32 44.47
N ARG A 692 -18.78 -55.60 45.08
CA ARG A 692 -17.46 -56.14 45.43
C ARG A 692 -17.55 -57.10 46.63
N PRO A 693 -16.68 -58.11 46.74
CA PRO A 693 -16.62 -58.97 47.92
C PRO A 693 -16.11 -58.18 49.13
N VAL A 694 -16.86 -58.24 50.23
CA VAL A 694 -16.53 -57.59 51.50
C VAL A 694 -16.77 -58.55 52.65
N CYS A 695 -15.88 -58.56 53.64
CA CYS A 695 -16.13 -59.23 54.90
C CYS A 695 -17.10 -58.41 55.74
N LYS A 696 -18.30 -58.93 56.01
CA LYS A 696 -19.34 -58.22 56.78
C LYS A 696 -18.98 -57.99 58.24
N GLN A 697 -17.93 -58.64 58.74
CA GLN A 697 -17.52 -58.55 60.14
C GLN A 697 -16.38 -57.55 60.38
N CYS A 698 -15.45 -57.39 59.43
CA CYS A 698 -14.29 -56.49 59.59
C CYS A 698 -14.07 -55.51 58.43
N GLY A 699 -14.91 -55.52 57.39
CA GLY A 699 -14.81 -54.61 56.26
C GLY A 699 -13.63 -54.86 55.31
N ALA A 700 -12.89 -55.97 55.46
CA ALA A 700 -11.84 -56.35 54.54
C ALA A 700 -12.41 -56.62 53.14
N THR A 701 -11.77 -56.10 52.09
CA THR A 701 -12.17 -56.29 50.67
C THR A 701 -11.11 -57.06 49.88
N PRO A 702 -10.82 -58.32 50.23
CA PRO A 702 -9.81 -59.13 49.56
C PRO A 702 -10.27 -59.49 48.15
N LYS A 703 -9.36 -59.38 47.17
CA LYS A 703 -9.65 -59.71 45.76
C LYS A 703 -9.99 -61.20 45.57
N ASP A 704 -9.45 -62.06 46.42
CA ASP A 704 -9.58 -63.52 46.33
C ASP A 704 -10.82 -64.05 47.07
N GLY A 705 -11.67 -63.16 47.61
CA GLY A 705 -12.93 -63.53 48.25
C GLY A 705 -12.78 -64.27 49.58
N VAL A 706 -11.63 -64.20 50.24
CA VAL A 706 -11.35 -64.81 51.55
C VAL A 706 -10.83 -63.74 52.51
N CYS A 707 -11.54 -63.51 53.62
CA CYS A 707 -11.04 -62.61 54.65
C CYS A 707 -9.85 -63.25 55.39
N PRO A 708 -8.71 -62.54 55.56
CA PRO A 708 -7.55 -63.08 56.27
C PRO A 708 -7.88 -63.47 57.72
N ASP A 709 -8.73 -62.70 58.41
CA ASP A 709 -9.05 -62.93 59.83
C ASP A 709 -10.32 -63.78 60.07
N HIS A 710 -11.29 -63.75 59.14
CA HIS A 710 -12.61 -64.35 59.33
C HIS A 710 -12.97 -65.43 58.29
N GLY A 711 -12.04 -65.77 57.40
CA GLY A 711 -12.23 -66.78 56.36
C GLY A 711 -13.32 -66.41 55.33
N ARG A 712 -13.90 -67.42 54.66
CA ARG A 712 -14.94 -67.24 53.62
C ARG A 712 -16.36 -67.07 54.16
N VAL A 713 -16.61 -67.46 55.41
CA VAL A 713 -17.97 -67.60 55.97
C VAL A 713 -18.68 -66.24 56.09
N TYR A 714 -17.93 -65.18 56.35
CA TYR A 714 -18.46 -63.82 56.54
C TYR A 714 -18.31 -62.94 55.29
N MET A 715 -17.99 -63.54 54.14
CA MET A 715 -17.85 -62.82 52.89
C MET A 715 -19.22 -62.65 52.24
N GLY A 716 -19.57 -61.40 51.95
CA GLY A 716 -20.79 -61.04 51.23
C GLY A 716 -20.50 -60.10 50.08
N VAL A 717 -21.52 -59.85 49.28
CA VAL A 717 -21.51 -58.83 48.24
C VAL A 717 -21.84 -57.49 48.88
N ALA A 718 -20.98 -56.49 48.71
CA ALA A 718 -21.15 -55.18 49.31
C ALA A 718 -22.35 -54.44 48.71
N ASP A 719 -23.29 -54.06 49.57
CA ASP A 719 -24.33 -53.08 49.26
C ASP A 719 -23.84 -51.64 49.52
N ASP A 720 -24.77 -50.68 49.48
CA ASP A 720 -24.43 -49.26 49.73
C ASP A 720 -23.93 -49.00 51.13
N MET A 721 -24.58 -49.62 52.12
CA MET A 721 -24.29 -49.41 53.53
C MET A 721 -22.99 -50.09 53.90
N ASP A 722 -22.71 -51.27 53.35
CA ASP A 722 -21.44 -51.97 53.51
C ASP A 722 -20.28 -51.12 52.93
N ASN A 723 -20.45 -50.55 51.73
CA ASN A 723 -19.40 -49.71 51.12
C ASN A 723 -19.16 -48.40 51.85
N LEU A 724 -20.23 -47.77 52.36
CA LEU A 724 -20.12 -46.58 53.21
C LEU A 724 -19.41 -46.92 54.52
N SER A 725 -19.76 -48.05 55.16
CA SER A 725 -19.15 -48.50 56.41
C SER A 725 -17.66 -48.79 56.23
N VAL A 726 -17.28 -49.46 55.15
CA VAL A 726 -15.87 -49.70 54.80
C VAL A 726 -15.12 -48.40 54.51
N PHE A 727 -15.75 -47.43 53.87
CA PHE A 727 -15.16 -46.11 53.67
C PHE A 727 -14.87 -45.42 55.01
N VAL A 728 -15.85 -45.38 55.91
CA VAL A 728 -15.72 -44.76 57.25
C VAL A 728 -14.69 -45.47 58.12
N MET A 729 -14.56 -46.80 58.02
CA MET A 729 -13.53 -47.55 58.78
C MET A 729 -12.09 -47.32 58.27
N ARG A 730 -11.93 -46.86 57.02
CA ARG A 730 -10.61 -46.63 56.39
C ARG A 730 -10.21 -45.15 56.36
N ALA A 731 -11.18 -44.24 56.50
CA ALA A 731 -10.97 -42.82 56.73
C ALA A 731 -10.38 -42.60 58.12
#